data_AF-A0A2T4D4N9-F1
#
_entry.id   AF-A0A2T4D4N9-F1
#
_cell.length_a   1.000
_cell.length_b   1.000
_cell.length_c   1.000
_cell.angle_alpha   90.00
_cell.angle_beta   90.00
_cell.angle_gamma   90.00
#
_symmetry.space_group_name_H-M   'P 1'
#
loop_
_entity.id
_entity.type
_entity.pdbx_description
1 polymer ?
#
loop_
_entity_poly.entity_id
_entity_poly.type
_entity_poly.pdbx_seq_one_letter_code
_entity_poly.pdbx_strand_id
1 'polypeptide(L)'
;MNNSTYYPRQKTLLAKSIATILLLGVTGSGTVAANEWTEVGGFLPYTQSDFGGVGLLQTPTARMNAEGHFAAAYSDTNEFRRLSMNLQLFDWFEATARYTDVRYRLYSPEEDFSGDQTLKDKGFDFKFRLLEETKYMPNVALGLRDVGGTGQSSSEYLVANKAFYTRNFGHFDVSFGVATGNLGTSDNIPNLLCEIRDTFCERSRGASGTGGQFEVDQWFRGPASAFGGVLWQTPYDALSLKLEYDSNNYTRETDGVRTPGYEDFEFVQDSPWNIGAEYRLNEYVTVRAGYERGNTFSFGFEFAYNLATAAQGKFETPKRVGSYNQPQQISQVEFERMSRDLLNEAGFRVEKIYQPNDATVTVVAQQERFRDINQAADRASRILASNLPTSVTRFELSEVRQDFRIEQINVNADQFRAAWRGERFYRDELDAITVGQVRMQREHDNLLYQADPVKGFDWSVSPALSQSFGGAETFFIYQVSVAGNAAYRFNKNWTIDGTMHVDIINNYDRFNFLLDELGSPLPRVRTRAREYSVNSDVWLSDLQVTYTEQMARDWYASAYGGYLERMFGGVGGELLYRPLNSTWAFGFDINYVKQRDPYSSLGFDNYDVFTGHATLYWKLPYLKDSMLQLKAGRFLAGDDGINVDFSHRFESGVVAGAYAAFTNVSAEDFGEGSFNKGKVIKDVVNIGVGGSDLGPMMGSFALREFADDSSLHNLKVHFVSSMDGGQLHAVLPIVDPETTLFVICSKSFTTADTFANVDTVMEWVEPALTHEQWLEKHVIGVSANNQAMVDFGIPPSQQLSFADSVGGRFSLWSSVGLAIALTIGSHQFSVMLAGAAAMDDHFLSEPLENNIPLLLALTGLYNREERGINNLAVLPYDGRLRYLPNYLQQLDMESNGKQANYRGEPIEYPTGPIIWGGFGPNGQHAFFQHLHQGFDAFAADFVAVLHRRAPGFVPAVQDALREQQRLAVANALAHRRLMWTGSDPASDGMQEGEATNHYVGNHPSNLLFVDELNPRSFGALIAAYEHKVFTQGVVWQINSFDQPGVELGKKIATRIHEVIDGDREEQFDDSTDAIIRRMR
;
A
#
# COMPACT_ATOMS: atom_id res chain seq x y z
N MET A 1 42.46 13.44 6.19
CA MET A 1 41.76 14.74 6.22
C MET A 1 40.57 14.64 5.28
N ASN A 2 39.38 14.83 5.87
CA ASN A 2 38.07 15.18 5.31
C ASN A 2 37.56 14.44 4.07
N ASN A 3 36.58 13.56 4.29
CA ASN A 3 35.26 13.66 3.63
C ASN A 3 34.20 12.94 4.49
N SER A 4 33.92 13.52 5.67
CA SER A 4 32.69 13.27 6.42
C SER A 4 31.86 14.53 6.35
N THR A 5 30.84 14.61 5.48
CA THR A 5 29.72 15.56 5.62
C THR A 5 28.72 15.36 4.49
N TYR A 6 27.69 14.53 4.72
CA TYR A 6 26.40 14.64 4.04
C TYR A 6 25.27 14.01 4.88
N TYR A 7 25.07 14.46 6.13
CA TYR A 7 23.87 14.06 6.91
C TYR A 7 23.39 15.13 7.94
N PRO A 8 22.95 16.35 7.55
CA PRO A 8 22.46 17.32 8.53
C PRO A 8 20.92 17.29 8.75
N ARG A 9 20.11 16.73 7.85
CA ARG A 9 18.63 16.91 7.91
C ARG A 9 17.83 15.83 8.64
N GLN A 10 18.31 14.58 8.76
CA GLN A 10 17.56 13.51 9.45
C GLN A 10 17.70 13.55 10.99
N LYS A 11 18.82 14.05 11.54
CA LYS A 11 19.03 14.12 13.00
C LYS A 11 18.01 15.02 13.73
N THR A 12 17.44 15.99 13.04
CA THR A 12 16.47 16.96 13.61
C THR A 12 15.05 16.40 13.72
N LEU A 13 14.70 15.35 12.97
CA LEU A 13 13.41 14.67 13.04
C LEU A 13 13.36 13.68 14.21
N LEU A 14 14.40 12.85 14.37
CA LEU A 14 14.49 11.87 15.45
C LEU A 14 14.48 12.54 16.84
N ALA A 15 15.20 13.67 16.98
CA ALA A 15 15.20 14.45 18.23
C ALA A 15 13.82 15.04 18.58
N LYS A 16 12.99 15.37 17.58
CA LYS A 16 11.62 15.87 17.78
C LYS A 16 10.62 14.76 18.12
N SER A 17 10.76 13.58 17.51
CA SER A 17 9.96 12.39 17.85
C SER A 17 10.25 11.90 19.27
N ILE A 18 11.54 11.85 19.66
CA ILE A 18 11.97 11.52 21.02
C ILE A 18 11.47 12.57 22.03
N ALA A 19 11.51 13.87 21.69
CA ALA A 19 10.98 14.93 22.54
C ALA A 19 9.46 14.82 22.78
N THR A 20 8.70 14.28 21.82
CA THR A 20 7.24 14.10 21.95
C THR A 20 6.88 12.88 22.80
N ILE A 21 7.62 11.78 22.64
CA ILE A 21 7.55 10.61 23.54
C ILE A 21 7.95 11.01 24.97
N LEU A 22 8.99 11.83 25.12
CA LEU A 22 9.39 12.42 26.40
C LEU A 22 8.30 13.32 26.99
N LEU A 23 7.53 14.07 26.17
CA LEU A 23 6.42 14.89 26.65
C LEU A 23 5.27 14.06 27.25
N LEU A 24 5.01 12.84 26.73
CA LEU A 24 4.05 11.90 27.32
C LEU A 24 4.55 11.32 28.66
N GLY A 25 5.86 11.03 28.77
CA GLY A 25 6.47 10.62 30.03
C GLY A 25 6.49 11.72 31.10
N VAL A 26 6.70 12.98 30.68
CA VAL A 26 6.82 14.14 31.59
C VAL A 26 5.46 14.69 32.05
N THR A 27 4.40 14.58 31.24
CA THR A 27 3.05 15.02 31.66
C THR A 27 2.40 14.08 32.69
N GLY A 28 2.73 12.78 32.67
CA GLY A 28 2.29 11.81 33.68
C GLY A 28 3.05 11.85 35.01
N SER A 29 4.24 12.44 35.03
CA SER A 29 5.15 12.43 36.20
C SER A 29 5.20 13.75 36.97
N GLY A 30 4.35 14.73 36.61
CA GLY A 30 4.13 15.94 37.38
C GLY A 30 3.56 15.61 38.76
N THR A 31 4.46 15.41 39.74
CA THR A 31 4.21 15.18 41.18
C THR A 31 3.78 13.77 41.59
N VAL A 32 4.59 12.75 41.30
CA VAL A 32 4.58 11.54 42.13
C VAL A 32 5.66 11.70 43.19
N ALA A 33 5.24 11.95 44.44
CA ALA A 33 6.13 11.88 45.59
C ALA A 33 6.80 10.51 45.61
N ALA A 34 8.10 10.49 45.94
CA ALA A 34 8.90 9.28 46.09
C ALA A 34 8.19 8.27 46.98
N ASN A 35 7.49 7.32 46.37
CA ASN A 35 7.08 6.11 47.07
C ASN A 35 8.32 5.24 47.11
N GLU A 36 8.78 5.00 48.35
CA GLU A 36 9.82 4.03 48.66
C GLU A 36 9.53 2.71 47.94
N TRP A 37 10.61 2.07 47.47
CA TRP A 37 10.63 0.72 46.94
C TRP A 37 10.02 -0.25 47.97
N THR A 38 8.70 -0.39 47.99
CA THR A 38 8.06 -1.53 48.63
C THR A 38 8.14 -2.69 47.67
N GLU A 39 9.14 -3.53 47.94
CA GLU A 39 9.34 -4.88 47.45
C GLU A 39 8.02 -5.58 47.14
N VAL A 40 7.74 -5.80 45.85
CA VAL A 40 7.00 -6.97 45.42
C VAL A 40 7.99 -7.84 44.64
N GLY A 41 8.78 -8.60 45.40
CA GLY A 41 9.41 -9.86 44.97
C GLY A 41 10.20 -9.85 43.65
N GLY A 42 11.43 -9.35 43.68
CA GLY A 42 12.56 -9.94 42.94
C GLY A 42 12.69 -9.61 41.45
N PHE A 43 13.78 -8.90 41.15
CA PHE A 43 14.32 -8.51 39.84
C PHE A 43 13.73 -7.27 39.19
N LEU A 44 14.66 -6.44 38.71
CA LEU A 44 14.39 -5.30 37.86
C LEU A 44 13.82 -5.79 36.51
N PRO A 45 13.04 -4.95 35.79
CA PRO A 45 12.52 -5.35 34.48
C PRO A 45 13.63 -5.80 33.55
N TYR A 46 13.36 -6.88 32.81
CA TYR A 46 14.24 -7.35 31.74
C TYR A 46 14.21 -6.36 30.58
N THR A 47 15.38 -6.12 30.01
CA THR A 47 15.59 -5.18 28.92
C THR A 47 15.28 -5.82 27.56
N GLN A 48 14.97 -4.97 26.59
CA GLN A 48 14.66 -5.41 25.24
C GLN A 48 15.93 -5.81 24.47
N SER A 49 15.75 -6.66 23.47
CA SER A 49 16.73 -6.92 22.40
C SER A 49 16.75 -5.78 21.36
N ASP A 50 17.60 -5.89 20.36
CA ASP A 50 17.63 -5.02 19.19
C ASP A 50 16.38 -5.15 18.32
N PHE A 51 15.74 -6.31 18.37
CA PHE A 51 14.47 -6.58 17.69
C PHE A 51 13.26 -6.09 18.49
N GLY A 52 13.47 -5.66 19.75
CA GLY A 52 12.49 -4.96 20.56
C GLY A 52 11.73 -5.80 21.57
N GLY A 53 11.71 -7.13 21.44
CA GLY A 53 11.17 -8.04 22.45
C GLY A 53 12.21 -8.43 23.50
N VAL A 54 11.77 -8.95 24.66
CA VAL A 54 12.68 -9.21 25.80
C VAL A 54 13.72 -10.27 25.42
N GLY A 55 14.99 -9.90 25.54
CA GLY A 55 16.09 -10.68 24.98
C GLY A 55 17.49 -10.22 25.41
N LEU A 56 18.51 -10.78 24.77
CA LEU A 56 19.90 -10.39 24.98
C LEU A 56 20.24 -9.20 24.08
N LEU A 57 21.01 -9.37 23.00
CA LEU A 57 21.27 -8.34 21.99
C LEU A 57 20.42 -8.62 20.75
N GLN A 58 20.75 -9.64 19.96
CA GLN A 58 19.99 -10.04 18.77
C GLN A 58 18.98 -11.17 19.07
N THR A 59 19.25 -11.96 20.10
CA THR A 59 18.51 -13.19 20.41
C THR A 59 17.42 -12.99 21.47
N PRO A 60 16.27 -13.68 21.33
CA PRO A 60 15.19 -13.62 22.32
C PRO A 60 15.52 -14.45 23.57
N THR A 61 14.80 -14.20 24.66
CA THR A 61 14.83 -15.06 25.86
C THR A 61 13.43 -15.53 26.24
N ALA A 62 13.33 -16.53 27.11
CA ALA A 62 12.06 -16.99 27.68
C ALA A 62 11.49 -16.04 28.76
N ARG A 63 12.22 -14.97 29.11
CA ARG A 63 11.79 -14.01 30.13
C ARG A 63 10.63 -13.16 29.63
N MET A 64 9.76 -12.84 30.58
CA MET A 64 8.60 -11.97 30.44
C MET A 64 8.69 -10.92 31.54
N ASN A 65 8.30 -9.69 31.25
CA ASN A 65 8.11 -8.65 32.24
C ASN A 65 6.74 -8.77 32.94
N ALA A 66 6.47 -7.87 33.88
CA ALA A 66 5.16 -7.79 34.51
C ALA A 66 4.08 -7.30 33.53
N GLU A 67 2.84 -7.73 33.72
CA GLU A 67 1.68 -7.27 32.95
C GLU A 67 1.62 -5.73 32.89
N GLY A 68 1.32 -5.21 31.70
CA GLY A 68 1.29 -3.78 31.41
C GLY A 68 2.66 -3.15 31.21
N HIS A 69 3.77 -3.86 31.37
CA HIS A 69 5.09 -3.32 31.04
C HIS A 69 5.15 -2.95 29.55
N PHE A 70 5.33 -1.66 29.29
CA PHE A 70 5.47 -1.09 27.96
C PHE A 70 6.89 -0.55 27.80
N ALA A 71 7.55 -0.87 26.71
CA ALA A 71 8.86 -0.33 26.39
C ALA A 71 8.90 0.21 24.96
N ALA A 72 9.39 1.43 24.79
CA ALA A 72 9.76 2.00 23.51
C ALA A 72 11.28 2.01 23.40
N ALA A 73 11.84 1.25 22.46
CA ALA A 73 13.28 1.07 22.34
C ALA A 73 13.79 1.53 20.97
N TYR A 74 14.99 2.08 20.98
CA TYR A 74 15.78 2.37 19.79
C TYR A 74 17.07 1.54 19.83
N SER A 75 17.45 0.95 18.71
CA SER A 75 18.77 0.35 18.49
C SER A 75 19.34 0.84 17.15
N ASP A 76 20.64 1.09 17.13
CA ASP A 76 21.41 1.50 15.96
C ASP A 76 22.60 0.56 15.84
N THR A 77 22.63 -0.18 14.74
CA THR A 77 23.78 -0.89 14.23
C THR A 77 24.21 -0.23 12.91
N ASN A 78 25.36 -0.62 12.36
CA ASN A 78 25.87 0.00 11.12
C ASN A 78 24.85 -0.07 9.97
N GLU A 79 24.11 -1.17 9.87
CA GLU A 79 23.22 -1.53 8.77
C GLU A 79 21.76 -1.24 9.08
N PHE A 80 21.37 -1.32 10.35
CA PHE A 80 19.98 -1.24 10.77
C PHE A 80 19.78 -0.18 11.84
N ARG A 81 18.70 0.60 11.70
CA ARG A 81 18.13 1.30 12.85
C ARG A 81 16.77 0.72 13.13
N ARG A 82 16.51 0.34 14.38
CA ARG A 82 15.23 -0.22 14.77
C ARG A 82 14.57 0.66 15.80
N LEU A 83 13.31 0.95 15.58
CA LEU A 83 12.41 1.51 16.57
C LEU A 83 11.40 0.42 16.91
N SER A 84 11.24 0.11 18.19
CA SER A 84 10.30 -0.92 18.63
C SER A 84 9.44 -0.43 19.77
N MET A 85 8.22 -0.96 19.80
CA MET A 85 7.25 -0.80 20.89
C MET A 85 6.87 -2.20 21.35
N ASN A 86 7.21 -2.49 22.59
CA ASN A 86 6.93 -3.76 23.25
C ASN A 86 5.83 -3.56 24.29
N LEU A 87 4.88 -4.49 24.33
CA LEU A 87 3.84 -4.55 25.34
C LEU A 87 3.76 -5.96 25.91
N GLN A 88 4.03 -6.08 27.21
CA GLN A 88 3.68 -7.26 27.98
C GLN A 88 2.18 -7.23 28.28
N LEU A 89 1.39 -7.78 27.36
CA LEU A 89 -0.07 -7.72 27.44
C LEU A 89 -0.62 -8.60 28.58
N PHE A 90 -0.01 -9.77 28.77
CA PHE A 90 -0.27 -10.68 29.91
C PHE A 90 1.06 -11.20 30.44
N ASP A 91 1.09 -11.73 31.66
CA ASP A 91 2.30 -12.38 32.23
C ASP A 91 2.82 -13.57 31.39
N TRP A 92 2.00 -14.12 30.50
CA TRP A 92 2.35 -15.19 29.57
C TRP A 92 2.43 -14.75 28.10
N PHE A 93 2.09 -13.50 27.75
CA PHE A 93 2.06 -13.02 26.36
C PHE A 93 2.65 -11.63 26.19
N GLU A 94 3.60 -11.53 25.29
CA GLU A 94 4.28 -10.30 24.90
C GLU A 94 4.12 -10.08 23.39
N ALA A 95 3.81 -8.84 23.00
CA ALA A 95 3.70 -8.42 21.61
C ALA A 95 4.66 -7.25 21.34
N THR A 96 5.37 -7.31 20.22
CA THR A 96 6.29 -6.25 19.78
C THR A 96 5.91 -5.77 18.40
N ALA A 97 5.78 -4.46 18.22
CA ALA A 97 5.77 -3.82 16.91
C ALA A 97 7.15 -3.21 16.67
N ARG A 98 7.74 -3.46 15.50
CA ARG A 98 9.08 -2.99 15.13
C ARG A 98 9.03 -2.30 13.77
N TYR A 99 9.81 -1.25 13.65
CA TYR A 99 10.18 -0.62 12.39
C TYR A 99 11.69 -0.75 12.19
N THR A 100 12.11 -1.33 11.08
CA THR A 100 13.52 -1.54 10.71
C THR A 100 13.87 -0.64 9.53
N ASP A 101 14.76 0.31 9.74
CA ASP A 101 15.42 1.08 8.70
C ASP A 101 16.64 0.33 8.16
N VAL A 102 16.55 -0.13 6.92
CA VAL A 102 17.59 -0.87 6.21
C VAL A 102 18.48 0.13 5.47
N ARG A 103 19.59 0.51 6.11
CA ARG A 103 20.39 1.69 5.71
C ARG A 103 21.18 1.53 4.41
N TYR A 104 21.28 0.30 3.91
CA TYR A 104 22.02 -0.05 2.70
C TYR A 104 21.11 -0.28 1.49
N ARG A 105 19.80 0.04 1.61
CA ARG A 105 18.82 -0.13 0.53
C ARG A 105 17.92 1.10 0.45
N LEU A 106 17.56 1.54 -0.76
CA LEU A 106 16.58 2.61 -0.98
C LEU A 106 15.15 2.06 -0.92
N TYR A 107 14.19 2.91 -0.56
CA TYR A 107 12.77 2.52 -0.43
C TYR A 107 12.17 1.97 -1.73
N SER A 108 12.60 2.52 -2.86
CA SER A 108 12.34 2.07 -4.22
C SER A 108 13.63 2.22 -5.05
N PRO A 109 13.86 1.37 -6.07
CA PRO A 109 14.97 1.54 -7.00
C PRO A 109 14.87 2.83 -7.86
N GLU A 110 13.70 3.49 -7.88
CA GLU A 110 13.49 4.75 -8.60
C GLU A 110 14.00 5.95 -7.78
N GLU A 111 15.04 6.63 -8.26
CA GLU A 111 15.70 7.75 -7.57
C GLU A 111 14.76 8.96 -7.37
N ASP A 112 13.89 9.24 -8.34
CA ASP A 112 12.92 10.35 -8.27
C ASP A 112 11.81 10.12 -7.24
N PHE A 113 11.49 8.86 -6.93
CA PHE A 113 10.48 8.51 -5.92
C PHE A 113 11.08 8.38 -4.53
N SER A 114 12.25 7.74 -4.41
CA SER A 114 12.91 7.50 -3.13
C SER A 114 13.71 8.69 -2.62
N GLY A 115 14.34 9.47 -3.50
CA GLY A 115 15.35 10.45 -3.11
C GLY A 115 16.43 9.80 -2.23
N ASP A 116 16.56 10.29 -0.99
CA ASP A 116 17.47 9.76 0.04
C ASP A 116 16.79 8.82 1.06
N GLN A 117 15.56 8.38 0.80
CA GLN A 117 14.81 7.51 1.70
C GLN A 117 15.30 6.06 1.58
N THR A 118 15.82 5.54 2.69
CA THR A 118 16.19 4.13 2.82
C THR A 118 14.97 3.23 3.05
N LEU A 119 15.08 1.95 2.66
CA LEU A 119 14.02 0.96 2.81
C LEU A 119 13.63 0.80 4.27
N LYS A 120 12.33 0.69 4.50
CA LYS A 120 11.80 0.51 5.82
C LYS A 120 10.86 -0.70 5.87
N ASP A 121 11.17 -1.61 6.78
CA ASP A 121 10.39 -2.81 7.02
C ASP A 121 9.61 -2.69 8.34
N LYS A 122 8.41 -3.25 8.38
CA LYS A 122 7.52 -3.29 9.55
C LYS A 122 7.39 -4.73 9.99
N GLY A 123 7.70 -5.03 11.24
CA GLY A 123 7.57 -6.38 11.79
C GLY A 123 6.73 -6.43 13.05
N PHE A 124 6.00 -7.52 13.22
CA PHE A 124 5.25 -7.82 14.44
C PHE A 124 5.73 -9.14 15.03
N ASP A 125 6.12 -9.13 16.30
CA ASP A 125 6.59 -10.31 17.00
C ASP A 125 5.62 -10.70 18.13
N PHE A 126 5.43 -11.98 18.32
CA PHE A 126 4.63 -12.57 19.39
C PHE A 126 5.45 -13.58 20.17
N LYS A 127 5.40 -13.50 21.51
CA LYS A 127 6.09 -14.46 22.38
C LYS A 127 5.13 -14.95 23.47
N PHE A 128 5.09 -16.26 23.65
CA PHE A 128 4.20 -16.97 24.55
C PHE A 128 5.02 -17.76 25.55
N ARG A 129 4.81 -17.52 26.85
CA ARG A 129 5.39 -18.34 27.92
C ARG A 129 4.62 -19.64 28.02
N LEU A 130 5.32 -20.76 27.86
CA LEU A 130 4.76 -22.11 27.95
C LEU A 130 4.92 -22.70 29.34
N LEU A 131 6.07 -22.46 29.99
CA LEU A 131 6.36 -22.94 31.34
C LEU A 131 7.01 -21.83 32.15
N GLU A 132 6.50 -21.56 33.34
CA GLU A 132 7.16 -20.66 34.29
C GLU A 132 8.33 -21.35 34.98
N GLU A 133 9.39 -20.58 35.27
CA GLU A 133 10.54 -21.12 36.00
C GLU A 133 10.15 -21.59 37.40
N THR A 134 10.58 -22.80 37.75
CA THR A 134 10.51 -23.30 39.12
C THR A 134 11.91 -23.60 39.64
N LYS A 135 12.04 -24.13 40.86
CA LYS A 135 13.35 -24.58 41.36
C LYS A 135 14.05 -25.58 40.42
N TYR A 136 13.28 -26.45 39.73
CA TYR A 136 13.82 -27.55 38.93
C TYR A 136 13.62 -27.39 37.43
N MET A 137 12.56 -26.69 37.01
CA MET A 137 12.26 -26.46 35.60
C MET A 137 12.76 -25.08 35.16
N PRO A 138 13.26 -24.94 33.92
CA PRO A 138 13.52 -23.64 33.33
C PRO A 138 12.21 -22.94 32.96
N ASN A 139 12.28 -21.62 32.78
CA ASN A 139 11.26 -20.89 32.03
C ASN A 139 11.34 -21.34 30.57
N VAL A 140 10.22 -21.51 29.87
CA VAL A 140 10.19 -21.88 28.45
C VAL A 140 9.21 -20.99 27.71
N ALA A 141 9.63 -20.45 26.57
CA ALA A 141 8.79 -19.65 25.70
C ALA A 141 8.89 -20.08 24.23
N LEU A 142 7.78 -19.98 23.53
CA LEU A 142 7.67 -20.04 22.07
C LEU A 142 7.54 -18.63 21.55
N GLY A 143 8.27 -18.27 20.49
CA GLY A 143 8.05 -16.99 19.84
C GLY A 143 8.07 -17.07 18.32
N LEU A 144 7.38 -16.11 17.74
CA LEU A 144 7.22 -15.89 16.32
C LEU A 144 7.67 -14.45 16.07
N ARG A 145 8.70 -14.28 15.26
CA ARG A 145 9.26 -12.98 14.87
C ARG A 145 8.79 -12.66 13.46
N ASP A 146 8.43 -11.40 13.23
CA ASP A 146 8.06 -10.87 11.92
C ASP A 146 6.85 -11.58 11.27
N VAL A 147 5.80 -11.80 12.06
CA VAL A 147 4.61 -12.59 11.71
C VAL A 147 3.75 -11.98 10.59
N GLY A 148 3.88 -10.67 10.35
CA GLY A 148 3.13 -9.94 9.33
C GLY A 148 3.97 -8.87 8.61
N GLY A 149 5.29 -9.02 8.60
CA GLY A 149 6.21 -8.12 7.88
C GLY A 149 6.61 -8.66 6.50
N THR A 150 7.74 -8.21 5.94
CA THR A 150 8.22 -8.66 4.62
C THR A 150 8.95 -10.00 4.67
N GLY A 151 8.95 -10.70 5.80
CA GLY A 151 9.59 -12.01 5.98
C GLY A 151 11.12 -11.95 6.15
N GLN A 152 11.76 -10.79 5.98
CA GLN A 152 13.22 -10.63 6.03
C GLN A 152 13.79 -11.04 7.40
N SER A 153 13.08 -10.72 8.47
CA SER A 153 13.48 -11.06 9.85
C SER A 153 12.66 -12.22 10.43
N SER A 154 11.90 -12.94 9.60
CA SER A 154 10.98 -13.98 10.05
C SER A 154 11.72 -15.12 10.72
N SER A 155 11.28 -15.50 11.91
CA SER A 155 11.86 -16.61 12.67
C SER A 155 10.85 -17.20 13.62
N GLU A 156 10.93 -18.51 13.82
CA GLU A 156 10.19 -19.20 14.87
C GLU A 156 11.19 -19.82 15.83
N TYR A 157 10.98 -19.66 17.14
CA TYR A 157 11.95 -20.10 18.13
C TYR A 157 11.30 -20.69 19.38
N LEU A 158 11.99 -21.67 19.96
CA LEU A 158 11.72 -22.18 21.29
C LEU A 158 12.95 -21.90 22.16
N VAL A 159 12.76 -21.21 23.28
CA VAL A 159 13.87 -20.80 24.17
C VAL A 159 13.55 -21.15 25.61
N ALA A 160 14.58 -21.54 26.35
CA ALA A 160 14.53 -21.82 27.77
C ALA A 160 15.50 -20.94 28.56
N ASN A 161 15.08 -20.49 29.75
CA ASN A 161 15.91 -19.70 30.66
C ASN A 161 16.00 -20.32 32.06
N LYS A 162 17.19 -20.24 32.67
CA LYS A 162 17.42 -20.63 34.06
C LYS A 162 18.21 -19.57 34.80
N ALA A 163 17.64 -19.11 35.91
CA ALA A 163 18.25 -18.17 36.83
C ALA A 163 19.13 -18.89 37.85
N PHE A 164 20.34 -18.39 38.04
CA PHE A 164 21.29 -18.82 39.06
C PHE A 164 21.74 -17.62 39.88
N TYR A 165 21.65 -17.74 41.20
CA TYR A 165 22.06 -16.69 42.12
C TYR A 165 23.34 -17.08 42.87
N THR A 166 24.28 -16.14 42.95
CA THR A 166 25.47 -16.26 43.78
C THR A 166 25.61 -15.04 44.68
N ARG A 167 25.96 -15.23 45.97
CA ARG A 167 26.10 -14.11 46.92
C ARG A 167 27.18 -13.09 46.54
N ASN A 168 28.24 -13.53 45.87
CA ASN A 168 29.43 -12.69 45.61
C ASN A 168 29.48 -12.13 44.19
N PHE A 169 28.80 -12.76 43.23
CA PHE A 169 28.86 -12.37 41.82
C PHE A 169 27.51 -11.95 41.26
N GLY A 170 26.44 -11.86 42.06
CA GLY A 170 25.13 -11.43 41.57
C GLY A 170 24.36 -12.55 40.87
N HIS A 171 23.52 -12.16 39.92
CA HIS A 171 22.56 -13.05 39.27
C HIS A 171 22.94 -13.31 37.82
N PHE A 172 22.97 -14.60 37.45
CA PHE A 172 23.20 -15.08 36.10
C PHE A 172 21.92 -15.70 35.56
N ASP A 173 21.47 -15.25 34.41
CA ASP A 173 20.32 -15.81 33.71
C ASP A 173 20.81 -16.39 32.39
N VAL A 174 20.74 -17.71 32.30
CA VAL A 174 21.28 -18.46 31.17
C VAL A 174 20.14 -18.85 30.25
N SER A 175 20.27 -18.49 28.97
CA SER A 175 19.32 -18.82 27.91
C SER A 175 19.90 -19.84 26.94
N PHE A 176 19.05 -20.74 26.48
CA PHE A 176 19.36 -21.68 25.40
C PHE A 176 18.09 -21.89 24.57
N GLY A 177 18.21 -21.74 23.25
CA GLY A 177 17.07 -21.88 22.34
C GLY A 177 17.46 -22.51 21.02
N VAL A 178 16.43 -22.90 20.28
CA VAL A 178 16.51 -23.38 18.90
C VAL A 178 15.55 -22.56 18.04
N ALA A 179 15.96 -22.23 16.81
CA ALA A 179 15.15 -21.44 15.90
C ALA A 179 15.24 -21.91 14.45
N THR A 180 14.20 -21.60 13.70
CA THR A 180 14.11 -21.67 12.23
C THR A 180 14.00 -20.25 11.66
N GLY A 181 14.07 -20.12 10.33
CA GLY A 181 14.01 -18.81 9.66
C GLY A 181 15.33 -18.04 9.77
N ASN A 182 15.26 -16.71 9.89
CA ASN A 182 16.40 -15.80 9.98
C ASN A 182 17.39 -16.19 11.10
N LEU A 183 16.90 -16.47 12.31
CA LEU A 183 17.73 -16.97 13.42
C LEU A 183 18.31 -18.38 13.13
N GLY A 184 17.75 -19.16 12.22
CA GLY A 184 18.18 -20.52 11.87
C GLY A 184 19.25 -20.60 10.78
N THR A 185 19.70 -19.48 10.20
CA THR A 185 20.48 -19.44 8.95
C THR A 185 21.91 -19.97 9.04
N SER A 186 22.50 -20.08 10.24
CA SER A 186 23.79 -20.75 10.43
C SER A 186 23.72 -22.27 10.25
N ASP A 187 22.52 -22.85 10.27
CA ASP A 187 22.23 -24.27 10.02
C ASP A 187 23.12 -25.22 10.85
N ASN A 188 23.27 -24.93 12.15
CA ASN A 188 24.23 -25.60 13.02
C ASN A 188 23.67 -26.85 13.74
N ILE A 189 22.37 -27.10 13.62
CA ILE A 189 21.68 -28.31 14.12
C ILE A 189 20.67 -28.82 13.08
N PRO A 190 20.34 -30.12 13.06
CA PRO A 190 19.29 -30.61 12.17
C PRO A 190 17.91 -30.09 12.60
N ASN A 191 17.08 -29.69 11.62
CA ASN A 191 15.67 -29.41 11.87
C ASN A 191 14.92 -30.73 12.13
N LEU A 192 14.60 -31.02 13.39
CA LEU A 192 13.95 -32.28 13.79
C LEU A 192 12.56 -32.48 13.17
N LEU A 193 11.90 -31.41 12.72
CA LEU A 193 10.58 -31.50 12.09
C LEU A 193 10.64 -32.08 10.67
N CYS A 194 11.83 -32.08 10.04
CA CYS A 194 12.09 -32.82 8.81
C CYS A 194 11.76 -34.31 8.94
N GLU A 195 12.05 -34.91 10.10
CA GLU A 195 11.77 -36.34 10.33
C GLU A 195 10.27 -36.63 10.42
N ILE A 196 9.46 -35.61 10.68
CA ILE A 196 7.99 -35.73 10.73
C ILE A 196 7.39 -35.63 9.33
N ARG A 197 7.81 -34.62 8.54
CA ARG A 197 7.42 -34.42 7.14
C ARG A 197 8.50 -33.65 6.38
N ASP A 198 8.79 -34.10 5.15
CA ASP A 198 9.76 -33.45 4.26
C ASP A 198 9.44 -31.97 3.98
N THR A 199 8.16 -31.59 4.05
CA THR A 199 7.72 -30.19 3.88
C THR A 199 8.35 -29.22 4.89
N PHE A 200 8.87 -29.69 6.03
CA PHE A 200 9.58 -28.85 7.00
C PHE A 200 11.04 -28.60 6.64
N CYS A 201 11.62 -29.32 5.68
CA CYS A 201 13.02 -29.15 5.31
C CYS A 201 13.27 -27.97 4.39
N GLU A 202 12.24 -27.55 3.65
CA GLU A 202 12.35 -26.48 2.67
C GLU A 202 11.51 -25.28 3.11
N ARG A 203 12.17 -24.13 3.20
CA ARG A 203 11.54 -22.82 3.33
C ARG A 203 11.82 -22.04 2.06
N SER A 204 10.77 -21.57 1.37
CA SER A 204 10.94 -20.74 0.18
C SER A 204 11.67 -19.46 0.59
N ARG A 205 12.78 -19.13 -0.07
CA ARG A 205 13.59 -17.93 0.23
C ARG A 205 13.01 -16.63 -0.36
N GLY A 206 11.77 -16.65 -0.82
CA GLY A 206 11.07 -15.45 -1.27
C GLY A 206 10.35 -14.81 -0.09
N ALA A 207 10.53 -13.51 0.10
CA ALA A 207 9.57 -12.70 0.85
C ALA A 207 8.21 -12.82 0.16
N SER A 208 7.14 -13.23 0.85
CA SER A 208 5.79 -13.13 0.27
C SER A 208 5.41 -11.65 0.14
N GLY A 209 5.71 -11.04 -1.01
CA GLY A 209 5.30 -9.69 -1.35
C GLY A 209 5.82 -8.59 -0.42
N THR A 210 5.10 -7.47 -0.39
CA THR A 210 5.49 -6.20 0.24
C THR A 210 5.00 -6.03 1.70
N GLY A 211 4.78 -7.16 2.39
CA GLY A 211 4.40 -7.26 3.81
C GLY A 211 2.87 -7.31 4.06
N GLY A 212 2.47 -7.74 5.27
CA GLY A 212 1.07 -7.76 5.72
C GLY A 212 0.32 -9.09 5.55
N GLN A 213 0.94 -10.14 5.01
CA GLN A 213 0.37 -11.49 4.97
C GLN A 213 1.01 -12.38 6.03
N PHE A 214 0.20 -13.24 6.67
CA PHE A 214 0.70 -14.24 7.61
C PHE A 214 1.19 -15.46 6.82
N GLU A 215 2.51 -15.68 6.73
CA GLU A 215 3.11 -16.87 6.11
C GLU A 215 3.06 -18.10 7.04
N VAL A 216 1.86 -18.46 7.52
CA VAL A 216 1.68 -19.56 8.48
C VAL A 216 2.17 -20.90 7.91
N ASP A 217 2.13 -21.04 6.59
CA ASP A 217 2.64 -22.21 5.89
C ASP A 217 4.17 -22.34 5.99
N GLN A 218 4.92 -21.24 6.12
CA GLN A 218 6.40 -21.25 6.21
C GLN A 218 6.95 -21.48 7.62
N TRP A 219 6.09 -21.47 8.64
CA TRP A 219 6.53 -21.58 10.03
C TRP A 219 7.24 -22.90 10.33
N PHE A 220 8.34 -22.82 11.07
CA PHE A 220 9.15 -23.97 11.50
C PHE A 220 9.83 -24.75 10.35
N ARG A 221 9.92 -24.16 9.16
CA ARG A 221 10.56 -24.77 7.99
C ARG A 221 11.98 -24.26 7.76
N GLY A 222 12.75 -25.06 7.03
CA GLY A 222 14.08 -24.71 6.56
C GLY A 222 15.19 -24.98 7.59
N PRO A 223 16.36 -24.33 7.41
CA PRO A 223 17.51 -24.46 8.31
C PRO A 223 17.17 -24.17 9.77
N ALA A 224 17.81 -24.91 10.67
CA ALA A 224 17.64 -24.74 12.10
C ALA A 224 18.98 -24.49 12.81
N SER A 225 18.95 -23.63 13.82
CA SER A 225 20.14 -23.34 14.63
C SER A 225 19.85 -23.23 16.12
N ALA A 226 20.83 -23.61 16.94
CA ALA A 226 20.86 -23.31 18.36
C ALA A 226 21.45 -21.93 18.62
N PHE A 227 20.85 -21.19 19.55
CA PHE A 227 21.30 -19.88 20.04
C PHE A 227 21.21 -19.82 21.56
N GLY A 228 21.79 -18.77 22.16
CA GLY A 228 21.64 -18.53 23.59
C GLY A 228 22.72 -17.63 24.15
N GLY A 229 22.79 -17.56 25.47
CA GLY A 229 23.73 -16.67 26.13
C GLY A 229 23.45 -16.48 27.61
N VAL A 230 24.17 -15.54 28.21
CA VAL A 230 24.13 -15.26 29.64
C VAL A 230 23.91 -13.77 29.85
N LEU A 231 22.84 -13.44 30.57
CA LEU A 231 22.68 -12.13 31.19
C LEU A 231 23.26 -12.19 32.61
N TRP A 232 24.21 -11.32 32.89
CA TRP A 232 24.79 -11.13 34.21
C TRP A 232 24.32 -9.79 34.80
N GLN A 233 23.40 -9.85 35.75
CA GLN A 233 23.08 -8.71 36.60
C GLN A 233 24.19 -8.55 37.64
N THR A 234 24.96 -7.49 37.51
CA THR A 234 26.09 -7.23 38.40
C THR A 234 25.58 -6.88 39.81
N PRO A 235 26.44 -6.93 40.84
CA PRO A 235 26.11 -6.41 42.17
C PRO A 235 25.78 -4.92 42.21
N TYR A 236 25.97 -4.17 41.11
CA TYR A 236 25.51 -2.80 40.97
C TYR A 236 24.20 -2.81 40.17
N ASP A 237 23.09 -2.49 40.84
CA ASP A 237 21.72 -2.65 40.30
C ASP A 237 21.47 -1.93 38.96
N ALA A 238 22.21 -0.85 38.69
CA ALA A 238 22.09 -0.09 37.45
C ALA A 238 22.86 -0.69 36.27
N LEU A 239 23.73 -1.70 36.47
CA LEU A 239 24.56 -2.29 35.41
C LEU A 239 24.31 -3.79 35.21
N SER A 240 23.97 -4.17 33.99
CA SER A 240 23.92 -5.56 33.52
C SER A 240 24.91 -5.76 32.35
N LEU A 241 25.44 -6.97 32.23
CA LEU A 241 26.31 -7.39 31.14
C LEU A 241 25.70 -8.60 30.43
N LYS A 242 25.85 -8.67 29.11
CA LYS A 242 25.28 -9.72 28.26
C LYS A 242 26.39 -10.36 27.44
N LEU A 243 26.39 -11.68 27.38
CA LEU A 243 27.15 -12.48 26.43
C LEU A 243 26.17 -13.31 25.62
N GLU A 244 26.23 -13.22 24.29
CA GLU A 244 25.28 -13.86 23.39
C GLU A 244 26.02 -14.62 22.29
N TYR A 245 25.52 -15.81 21.95
CA TYR A 245 25.82 -16.52 20.73
C TYR A 245 24.63 -16.35 19.78
N ASP A 246 24.84 -15.53 18.74
CA ASP A 246 23.87 -15.27 17.69
C ASP A 246 24.01 -16.32 16.59
N SER A 247 22.93 -17.03 16.32
CA SER A 247 22.86 -18.08 15.32
C SER A 247 22.51 -17.58 13.93
N ASN A 248 22.22 -16.29 13.77
CA ASN A 248 22.03 -15.70 12.46
C ASN A 248 23.37 -15.61 11.69
N ASN A 249 23.33 -15.97 10.41
CA ASN A 249 24.44 -15.83 9.48
C ASN A 249 24.16 -14.65 8.55
N TYR A 250 24.67 -13.47 8.93
CA TYR A 250 24.44 -12.21 8.24
C TYR A 250 24.99 -12.21 6.81
N THR A 251 26.00 -13.03 6.50
CA THR A 251 26.53 -13.16 5.13
C THR A 251 25.51 -13.75 4.15
N ARG A 252 24.43 -14.37 4.65
CA ARG A 252 23.32 -14.93 3.87
C ARG A 252 22.09 -14.02 3.82
N GLU A 253 22.12 -12.85 4.43
CA GLU A 253 21.01 -11.89 4.46
C GLU A 253 20.94 -10.97 3.22
N THR A 254 21.82 -11.14 2.24
CA THR A 254 21.75 -10.36 0.99
C THR A 254 20.62 -10.89 0.10
N ASP A 255 19.68 -10.01 -0.23
CA ASP A 255 18.51 -10.28 -1.06
C ASP A 255 18.82 -10.31 -2.58
N GLY A 256 20.10 -10.19 -2.95
CA GLY A 256 20.55 -10.14 -4.34
C GLY A 256 20.20 -8.83 -5.08
N VAL A 257 19.57 -7.86 -4.43
CA VAL A 257 19.11 -6.62 -5.06
C VAL A 257 20.24 -5.57 -5.01
N ARG A 258 20.87 -5.31 -6.16
CA ARG A 258 21.85 -4.22 -6.30
C ARG A 258 21.13 -2.87 -6.20
N THR A 259 21.35 -2.15 -5.10
CA THR A 259 20.81 -0.80 -4.91
C THR A 259 21.82 0.22 -5.46
N PRO A 260 21.40 1.18 -6.32
CA PRO A 260 22.26 2.26 -6.77
C PRO A 260 22.91 3.00 -5.59
N GLY A 261 24.24 3.13 -5.59
CA GLY A 261 24.99 3.76 -4.50
C GLY A 261 25.37 2.84 -3.33
N TYR A 262 24.94 1.58 -3.35
CA TYR A 262 25.30 0.53 -2.37
C TYR A 262 25.70 -0.78 -3.07
N GLU A 263 26.15 -0.74 -4.33
CA GLU A 263 26.41 -1.96 -5.12
C GLU A 263 27.51 -2.86 -4.53
N ASP A 264 28.40 -2.29 -3.73
CA ASP A 264 29.53 -2.98 -3.08
C ASP A 264 29.26 -3.32 -1.60
N PHE A 265 28.01 -3.17 -1.13
CA PHE A 265 27.67 -3.47 0.27
C PHE A 265 27.59 -4.99 0.50
N GLU A 266 28.44 -5.50 1.39
CA GLU A 266 28.41 -6.88 1.85
C GLU A 266 28.36 -6.94 3.39
N PHE A 267 27.55 -7.85 3.92
CA PHE A 267 27.56 -8.16 5.34
C PHE A 267 28.85 -8.89 5.72
N VAL A 268 29.64 -8.30 6.61
CA VAL A 268 30.82 -8.93 7.19
C VAL A 268 30.47 -9.42 8.60
N GLN A 269 30.75 -10.69 8.90
CA GLN A 269 30.60 -11.29 10.22
C GLN A 269 31.89 -12.03 10.59
N ASP A 270 32.65 -11.47 11.54
CA ASP A 270 33.93 -12.03 12.00
C ASP A 270 33.74 -13.05 13.13
N SER A 271 32.64 -12.95 13.89
CA SER A 271 32.32 -13.82 15.02
C SER A 271 30.81 -13.93 15.22
N PRO A 272 30.26 -15.09 15.65
CA PRO A 272 28.87 -15.21 16.10
C PRO A 272 28.64 -14.75 17.55
N TRP A 273 29.70 -14.34 18.26
CA TRP A 273 29.60 -13.91 19.64
C TRP A 273 29.41 -12.39 19.76
N ASN A 274 28.41 -12.00 20.54
CA ASN A 274 28.03 -10.64 20.85
C ASN A 274 28.22 -10.36 22.35
N ILE A 275 28.70 -9.16 22.71
CA ILE A 275 28.90 -8.72 24.09
C ILE A 275 28.20 -7.38 24.28
N GLY A 276 27.38 -7.27 25.32
CA GLY A 276 26.61 -6.06 25.62
C GLY A 276 26.75 -5.60 27.06
N ALA A 277 26.50 -4.31 27.27
CA ALA A 277 26.36 -3.69 28.58
C ALA A 277 25.15 -2.76 28.59
N GLU A 278 24.42 -2.75 29.69
CA GLU A 278 23.23 -1.92 29.85
C GLU A 278 23.30 -1.15 31.16
N TYR A 279 23.03 0.14 31.07
CA TYR A 279 23.11 1.07 32.18
C TYR A 279 21.78 1.76 32.38
N ARG A 280 21.14 1.51 33.51
CA ARG A 280 19.88 2.15 33.89
C ARG A 280 20.16 3.54 34.47
N LEU A 281 19.75 4.59 33.76
CA LEU A 281 19.89 5.97 34.22
C LEU A 281 18.88 6.29 35.33
N ASN A 282 17.65 5.79 35.19
CA ASN A 282 16.57 5.90 36.17
C ASN A 282 15.52 4.80 35.90
N GLU A 283 14.41 4.80 36.63
CA GLU A 283 13.35 3.79 36.50
C GLU A 283 12.67 3.73 35.11
N TYR A 284 12.82 4.77 34.28
CA TYR A 284 12.20 4.86 32.96
C TYR A 284 13.20 4.70 31.81
N VAL A 285 14.50 4.99 32.02
CA VAL A 285 15.47 5.12 30.93
C VAL A 285 16.66 4.19 31.14
N THR A 286 16.88 3.32 30.16
CA THR A 286 18.06 2.45 30.07
C THR A 286 18.85 2.75 28.81
N VAL A 287 20.18 2.84 28.91
CA VAL A 287 21.09 2.97 27.77
C VAL A 287 21.82 1.66 27.56
N ARG A 288 21.99 1.25 26.31
CA ARG A 288 22.59 -0.03 25.90
C ARG A 288 23.76 0.23 24.96
N ALA A 289 24.82 -0.53 25.12
CA ALA A 289 25.96 -0.54 24.20
C ALA A 289 26.41 -1.98 23.97
N GLY A 290 26.73 -2.33 22.73
CA GLY A 290 27.16 -3.68 22.38
C GLY A 290 28.29 -3.69 21.35
N TYR A 291 28.96 -4.84 21.29
CA TYR A 291 29.87 -5.22 20.24
C TYR A 291 29.41 -6.55 19.65
N GLU A 292 29.01 -6.51 18.40
CA GLU A 292 28.28 -7.56 17.70
C GLU A 292 29.02 -8.01 16.45
N ARG A 293 28.79 -9.27 16.05
CA ARG A 293 29.34 -9.89 14.83
C ARG A 293 30.87 -9.88 14.74
N GLY A 294 31.56 -9.58 15.83
CA GLY A 294 33.01 -9.43 15.90
C GLY A 294 33.57 -8.15 15.27
N ASN A 295 32.72 -7.25 14.74
CA ASN A 295 33.15 -6.06 13.99
C ASN A 295 32.22 -4.84 14.08
N THR A 296 31.08 -4.94 14.76
CA THR A 296 30.03 -3.93 14.76
C THR A 296 29.80 -3.39 16.16
N PHE A 297 29.76 -2.07 16.31
CA PHE A 297 29.28 -1.46 17.54
C PHE A 297 27.77 -1.20 17.45
N SER A 298 27.05 -1.57 18.51
CA SER A 298 25.63 -1.24 18.66
C SER A 298 25.42 -0.25 19.81
N PHE A 299 24.45 0.63 19.61
CA PHE A 299 24.00 1.57 20.65
C PHE A 299 22.48 1.61 20.67
N GLY A 300 21.90 1.69 21.86
CA GLY A 300 20.47 1.80 21.99
C GLY A 300 20.05 2.51 23.27
N PHE A 301 18.78 2.88 23.31
CA PHE A 301 18.13 3.31 24.54
C PHE A 301 16.72 2.77 24.60
N GLU A 302 16.20 2.64 25.81
CA GLU A 302 14.89 2.10 26.10
C GLU A 302 14.19 3.06 27.05
N PHE A 303 12.96 3.43 26.71
CA PHE A 303 12.02 4.07 27.62
C PHE A 303 10.99 3.04 28.06
N ALA A 304 10.90 2.75 29.36
CA ALA A 304 9.99 1.77 29.90
C ALA A 304 9.00 2.41 30.89
N TYR A 305 7.75 2.00 30.85
CA TYR A 305 6.70 2.43 31.77
C TYR A 305 5.69 1.30 31.96
N ASN A 306 5.18 1.11 33.18
CA ASN A 306 4.16 0.08 33.42
C ASN A 306 2.76 0.70 33.28
N LEU A 307 2.08 0.35 32.19
CA LEU A 307 0.73 0.77 31.90
C LEU A 307 -0.29 0.22 32.89
N ALA A 308 -0.07 -0.91 33.56
CA ALA A 308 -1.01 -1.43 34.55
C ALA A 308 -1.01 -0.65 35.86
N THR A 309 0.16 -0.13 36.26
CA THR A 309 0.31 0.70 37.45
C THR A 309 0.30 2.20 37.15
N ALA A 310 0.01 2.59 35.90
CA ALA A 310 -0.06 3.97 35.50
C ALA A 310 -1.09 4.74 36.34
N ALA A 311 -0.64 5.84 36.94
CA ALA A 311 -1.45 6.66 37.84
C ALA A 311 -1.40 8.13 37.42
N GLN A 312 -2.51 8.83 37.63
CA GLN A 312 -2.60 10.28 37.47
C GLN A 312 -2.45 10.93 38.84
N GLY A 313 -1.67 11.99 38.94
CA GLY A 313 -1.67 12.85 40.13
C GLY A 313 -3.06 13.45 40.35
N LYS A 314 -3.76 13.03 41.40
CA LYS A 314 -5.10 13.52 41.76
C LYS A 314 -5.07 14.24 43.10
N PHE A 315 -5.63 15.45 43.14
CA PHE A 315 -5.89 16.17 44.39
C PHE A 315 -7.24 15.74 44.95
N GLU A 316 -7.24 14.70 45.78
CA GLU A 316 -8.47 14.17 46.40
C GLU A 316 -8.67 14.69 47.82
N THR A 317 -9.93 14.95 48.19
CA THR A 317 -10.27 15.25 49.59
C THR A 317 -9.97 14.03 50.47
N PRO A 318 -9.40 14.21 51.67
CA PRO A 318 -9.21 13.13 52.63
C PRO A 318 -10.51 12.36 52.90
N LYS A 319 -10.42 11.06 53.15
CA LYS A 319 -11.59 10.27 53.56
C LYS A 319 -12.17 10.85 54.86
N ARG A 320 -13.50 10.90 54.97
CA ARG A 320 -14.18 11.37 56.18
C ARG A 320 -13.76 10.54 57.39
N VAL A 321 -13.42 11.24 58.48
CA VAL A 321 -13.13 10.63 59.78
C VAL A 321 -14.45 10.38 60.51
N GLY A 322 -14.54 9.28 61.27
CA GLY A 322 -15.73 8.87 62.01
C GLY A 322 -16.39 10.00 62.79
N SER A 323 -17.68 10.26 62.53
CA SER A 323 -18.51 11.17 63.32
C SER A 323 -19.54 10.39 64.14
N TYR A 324 -19.71 10.78 65.41
CA TYR A 324 -20.55 10.06 66.40
C TYR A 324 -21.96 10.65 66.58
N ASN A 325 -22.30 11.72 65.88
CA ASN A 325 -23.60 12.39 65.98
C ASN A 325 -24.52 12.02 64.81
N GLN A 326 -25.01 10.79 64.80
CA GLN A 326 -26.03 10.35 63.84
C GLN A 326 -27.42 10.84 64.26
N PRO A 327 -28.30 11.20 63.31
CA PRO A 327 -29.70 11.48 63.61
C PRO A 327 -30.40 10.26 64.21
N GLN A 328 -31.39 10.47 65.09
CA GLN A 328 -32.14 9.36 65.71
C GLN A 328 -33.25 8.83 64.80
N GLN A 329 -33.79 9.67 63.92
CA GLN A 329 -34.86 9.32 62.99
C GLN A 329 -34.49 9.75 61.56
N ILE A 330 -35.01 9.02 60.57
CA ILE A 330 -34.73 9.31 59.16
C ILE A 330 -35.30 10.66 58.69
N SER A 331 -36.34 11.15 59.35
CA SER A 331 -36.94 12.48 59.12
C SER A 331 -36.01 13.65 59.48
N GLN A 332 -34.95 13.40 60.25
CA GLN A 332 -33.95 14.40 60.64
C GLN A 332 -32.76 14.47 59.66
N VAL A 333 -32.75 13.63 58.61
CA VAL A 333 -31.65 13.56 57.65
C VAL A 333 -31.79 14.67 56.60
N GLU A 334 -30.77 15.51 56.46
CA GLU A 334 -30.68 16.50 55.38
C GLU A 334 -30.20 15.84 54.08
N PHE A 335 -31.11 15.18 53.34
CA PHE A 335 -30.77 14.44 52.12
C PHE A 335 -30.13 15.30 51.03
N GLU A 336 -30.50 16.58 50.92
CA GLU A 336 -29.89 17.52 49.97
C GLU A 336 -28.41 17.77 50.28
N ARG A 337 -28.08 17.92 51.56
CA ARG A 337 -26.68 18.04 52.02
C ARG A 337 -25.92 16.74 51.82
N MET A 338 -26.52 15.61 52.19
CA MET A 338 -25.92 14.28 51.98
C MET A 338 -25.65 14.01 50.49
N SER A 339 -26.56 14.43 49.60
CA SER A 339 -26.38 14.36 48.15
C SER A 339 -25.17 15.19 47.67
N ARG A 340 -24.96 16.40 48.21
CA ARG A 340 -23.78 17.21 47.90
C ARG A 340 -22.49 16.57 48.42
N ASP A 341 -22.52 16.01 49.63
CA ASP A 341 -21.37 15.32 50.22
C ASP A 341 -21.01 14.09 49.37
N LEU A 342 -21.99 13.30 48.93
CA LEU A 342 -21.80 12.14 48.04
C LEU A 342 -21.11 12.53 46.73
N LEU A 343 -21.48 13.67 46.13
CA LEU A 343 -20.82 14.18 44.92
C LEU A 343 -19.39 14.69 45.23
N ASN A 344 -19.24 15.49 46.28
CA ASN A 344 -17.99 16.19 46.58
C ASN A 344 -16.90 15.29 47.15
N GLU A 345 -17.25 14.30 47.97
CA GLU A 345 -16.30 13.42 48.67
C GLU A 345 -16.19 12.02 48.04
N ALA A 346 -17.28 11.52 47.43
CA ALA A 346 -17.37 10.17 46.87
C ALA A 346 -17.65 10.12 45.36
N GLY A 347 -17.78 11.28 44.69
CA GLY A 347 -17.98 11.36 43.24
C GLY A 347 -19.35 10.87 42.74
N PHE A 348 -20.31 10.62 43.64
CA PHE A 348 -21.65 10.14 43.26
C PHE A 348 -22.63 11.29 43.09
N ARG A 349 -23.02 11.57 41.85
CA ARG A 349 -24.12 12.48 41.52
C ARG A 349 -25.45 11.74 41.74
N VAL A 350 -26.14 12.07 42.84
CA VAL A 350 -27.40 11.42 43.23
C VAL A 350 -28.54 11.89 42.35
N GLU A 351 -29.30 10.94 41.79
CA GLU A 351 -30.56 11.21 41.09
C GLU A 351 -31.76 11.11 42.03
N LYS A 352 -31.79 10.08 42.87
CA LYS A 352 -32.85 9.86 43.86
C LYS A 352 -32.40 9.00 45.03
N ILE A 353 -33.07 9.16 46.16
CA ILE A 353 -32.90 8.37 47.38
C ILE A 353 -34.29 7.94 47.83
N TYR A 354 -34.47 6.66 48.10
CA TYR A 354 -35.72 6.11 48.60
C TYR A 354 -35.46 5.02 49.65
N GLN A 355 -36.51 4.69 50.41
CA GLN A 355 -36.44 3.72 51.50
C GLN A 355 -37.43 2.57 51.27
N PRO A 356 -36.97 1.42 50.72
CA PRO A 356 -37.84 0.29 50.45
C PRO A 356 -38.47 -0.33 51.71
N ASN A 357 -37.79 -0.23 52.85
CA ASN A 357 -38.23 -0.69 54.17
C ASN A 357 -37.42 0.03 55.27
N ASP A 358 -37.85 -0.09 56.53
CA ASP A 358 -37.23 0.62 57.67
C ASP A 358 -35.72 0.37 57.84
N ALA A 359 -35.21 -0.77 57.35
CA ALA A 359 -33.81 -1.18 57.52
C ALA A 359 -32.89 -0.79 56.34
N THR A 360 -33.43 -0.39 55.19
CA THR A 360 -32.65 -0.24 53.94
C THR A 360 -32.84 1.14 53.32
N VAL A 361 -31.76 1.82 52.97
CA VAL A 361 -31.79 3.05 52.16
C VAL A 361 -31.09 2.80 50.84
N THR A 362 -31.78 3.13 49.73
CA THR A 362 -31.23 3.00 48.38
C THR A 362 -30.94 4.38 47.80
N VAL A 363 -29.69 4.59 47.40
CA VAL A 363 -29.21 5.77 46.69
C VAL A 363 -29.00 5.38 45.23
N VAL A 364 -29.70 6.05 44.33
CA VAL A 364 -29.50 5.91 42.88
C VAL A 364 -28.65 7.09 42.43
N ALA A 365 -27.46 6.81 41.93
CA ALA A 365 -26.47 7.84 41.62
C ALA A 365 -25.54 7.42 40.48
N GLN A 366 -25.00 8.41 39.77
CA GLN A 366 -23.98 8.23 38.76
C GLN A 366 -22.59 8.53 39.34
N GLN A 367 -21.61 7.64 39.12
CA GLN A 367 -20.22 7.89 39.50
C GLN A 367 -19.51 8.74 38.45
N GLU A 368 -18.87 9.84 38.87
CA GLU A 368 -18.26 10.81 37.95
C GLU A 368 -16.75 11.03 38.15
N ARG A 369 -16.17 10.56 39.26
CA ARG A 369 -14.79 10.89 39.64
C ARG A 369 -13.88 9.69 39.82
N PHE A 370 -14.35 8.68 40.54
CA PHE A 370 -13.53 7.54 40.95
C PHE A 370 -13.68 6.39 39.94
N ARG A 371 -12.54 5.91 39.44
CA ARG A 371 -12.47 4.73 38.56
C ARG A 371 -12.61 3.42 39.34
N ASP A 372 -11.95 3.34 40.49
CA ASP A 372 -12.10 2.22 41.40
C ASP A 372 -13.38 2.41 42.22
N ILE A 373 -14.36 1.57 41.92
CA ILE A 373 -15.65 1.62 42.59
C ILE A 373 -15.54 1.29 44.08
N ASN A 374 -14.57 0.49 44.53
CA ASN A 374 -14.40 0.19 45.95
C ASN A 374 -13.97 1.44 46.73
N GLN A 375 -13.09 2.25 46.14
CA GLN A 375 -12.70 3.55 46.70
C GLN A 375 -13.91 4.50 46.79
N ALA A 376 -14.72 4.54 45.74
CA ALA A 376 -15.95 5.33 45.72
C ALA A 376 -16.96 4.84 46.77
N ALA A 377 -17.15 3.52 46.84
CA ALA A 377 -18.08 2.85 47.74
C ALA A 377 -17.71 3.06 49.20
N ASP A 378 -16.43 2.95 49.57
CA ASP A 378 -15.94 3.25 50.93
C ASP A 378 -16.24 4.71 51.30
N ARG A 379 -15.90 5.67 50.44
CA ARG A 379 -16.18 7.09 50.67
C ARG A 379 -17.67 7.36 50.81
N ALA A 380 -18.49 6.78 49.93
CA ALA A 380 -19.94 6.90 50.00
C ALA A 380 -20.49 6.28 51.29
N SER A 381 -19.99 5.11 51.67
CA SER A 381 -20.40 4.39 52.89
C SER A 381 -20.07 5.19 54.14
N ARG A 382 -18.95 5.92 54.20
CA ARG A 382 -18.63 6.86 55.30
C ARG A 382 -19.64 8.00 55.41
N ILE A 383 -20.08 8.53 54.27
CA ILE A 383 -21.07 9.62 54.21
C ILE A 383 -22.44 9.11 54.66
N LEU A 384 -22.88 7.95 54.14
CA LEU A 384 -24.13 7.31 54.52
C LEU A 384 -24.13 6.90 56.00
N ALA A 385 -23.04 6.30 56.47
CA ALA A 385 -22.87 5.97 57.89
C ALA A 385 -22.86 7.21 58.80
N SER A 386 -22.40 8.38 58.32
CA SER A 386 -22.44 9.61 59.13
C SER A 386 -23.84 10.23 59.22
N ASN A 387 -24.62 10.11 58.15
CA ASN A 387 -25.86 10.87 57.98
C ASN A 387 -27.12 10.05 58.20
N LEU A 388 -27.06 8.72 58.20
CA LEU A 388 -28.23 7.85 58.40
C LEU A 388 -28.33 7.31 59.84
N PRO A 389 -29.56 7.14 60.38
CA PRO A 389 -29.78 6.62 61.73
C PRO A 389 -29.30 5.16 61.88
N THR A 390 -29.09 4.71 63.13
CA THR A 390 -28.76 3.30 63.45
C THR A 390 -29.86 2.30 63.14
N SER A 391 -31.09 2.76 62.89
CA SER A 391 -32.16 1.89 62.41
C SER A 391 -31.92 1.37 60.98
N VAL A 392 -31.07 2.04 60.19
CA VAL A 392 -30.70 1.61 58.84
C VAL A 392 -29.49 0.68 58.91
N THR A 393 -29.73 -0.62 58.71
CA THR A 393 -28.71 -1.68 58.78
C THR A 393 -28.13 -2.05 57.40
N ARG A 394 -28.71 -1.53 56.31
CA ARG A 394 -28.25 -1.76 54.93
C ARG A 394 -28.24 -0.49 54.10
N PHE A 395 -27.13 -0.21 53.43
CA PHE A 395 -27.05 0.81 52.38
C PHE A 395 -26.98 0.14 51.02
N GLU A 396 -27.75 0.64 50.06
CA GLU A 396 -27.69 0.20 48.67
C GLU A 396 -27.33 1.39 47.79
N LEU A 397 -26.20 1.34 47.08
CA LEU A 397 -25.89 2.30 46.02
C LEU A 397 -26.15 1.63 44.68
N SER A 398 -27.16 2.09 43.95
CA SER A 398 -27.41 1.67 42.58
C SER A 398 -26.71 2.65 41.64
N GLU A 399 -25.65 2.18 41.00
CA GLU A 399 -24.97 2.98 39.98
C GLU A 399 -25.83 3.04 38.72
N VAL A 400 -26.01 4.25 38.20
CA VAL A 400 -26.69 4.52 36.93
C VAL A 400 -25.80 5.29 35.98
N ARG A 401 -25.95 5.04 34.68
CA ARG A 401 -25.37 5.86 33.61
C ARG A 401 -26.43 6.06 32.54
N GLN A 402 -26.74 7.32 32.23
CA GLN A 402 -27.85 7.66 31.31
C GLN A 402 -29.16 6.95 31.72
N ASP A 403 -29.48 6.98 33.02
CA ASP A 403 -30.64 6.31 33.63
C ASP A 403 -30.65 4.76 33.58
N PHE A 404 -29.63 4.11 32.97
CA PHE A 404 -29.49 2.66 32.99
C PHE A 404 -28.71 2.19 34.22
N ARG A 405 -29.30 1.28 35.00
CA ARG A 405 -28.64 0.68 36.17
C ARG A 405 -27.51 -0.26 35.71
N ILE A 406 -26.28 0.07 36.08
CA ILE A 406 -25.09 -0.72 35.72
C ILE A 406 -24.86 -1.81 36.75
N GLU A 407 -24.87 -1.43 38.02
CA GLU A 407 -24.54 -2.29 39.15
C GLU A 407 -25.17 -1.81 40.45
N GLN A 408 -25.18 -2.68 41.47
CA GLN A 408 -25.67 -2.36 42.80
C GLN A 408 -24.67 -2.76 43.87
N ILE A 409 -24.19 -1.78 44.61
CA ILE A 409 -23.29 -1.93 45.75
C ILE A 409 -24.14 -2.05 47.01
N ASN A 410 -23.94 -3.12 47.76
CA ASN A 410 -24.65 -3.41 49.00
C ASN A 410 -23.67 -3.34 50.16
N VAL A 411 -23.98 -2.48 51.13
CA VAL A 411 -23.14 -2.24 52.29
C VAL A 411 -23.90 -2.70 53.53
N ASN A 412 -23.30 -3.59 54.31
CA ASN A 412 -23.78 -3.92 55.64
C ASN A 412 -23.42 -2.76 56.59
N ALA A 413 -24.40 -1.94 56.93
CA ALA A 413 -24.15 -0.69 57.65
C ALA A 413 -23.59 -0.94 59.06
N ASP A 414 -24.04 -2.01 59.73
CA ASP A 414 -23.58 -2.33 61.08
C ASP A 414 -22.12 -2.80 61.09
N GLN A 415 -21.77 -3.70 60.17
CA GLN A 415 -20.39 -4.15 59.97
C GLN A 415 -19.47 -2.99 59.56
N PHE A 416 -19.91 -2.15 58.62
CA PHE A 416 -19.15 -1.00 58.16
C PHE A 416 -18.89 -0.01 59.30
N ARG A 417 -19.92 0.34 60.09
CA ARG A 417 -19.79 1.24 61.25
C ARG A 417 -18.90 0.64 62.35
N ALA A 418 -18.91 -0.67 62.55
CA ALA A 418 -18.05 -1.35 63.52
C ALA A 418 -16.57 -1.34 63.07
N ALA A 419 -16.31 -1.69 61.81
CA ALA A 419 -14.99 -1.63 61.19
C ALA A 419 -14.44 -0.20 61.19
N TRP A 420 -15.25 0.78 60.78
CA TRP A 420 -14.88 2.19 60.74
C TRP A 420 -14.57 2.79 62.12
N ARG A 421 -15.13 2.22 63.20
CA ARG A 421 -14.83 2.58 64.60
C ARG A 421 -13.61 1.86 65.19
N GLY A 422 -12.99 0.94 64.44
CA GLY A 422 -11.85 0.14 64.91
C GLY A 422 -12.22 -0.93 65.95
N GLU A 423 -13.45 -1.45 65.91
CA GLU A 423 -13.89 -2.55 66.79
C GLU A 423 -13.16 -3.86 66.40
N ARG A 424 -12.46 -4.49 67.36
CA ARG A 424 -11.46 -5.58 67.20
C ARG A 424 -11.87 -6.84 66.40
N PHE A 425 -13.12 -6.97 65.94
CA PHE A 425 -13.62 -8.16 65.23
C PHE A 425 -13.69 -8.00 63.70
N TYR A 426 -13.57 -6.80 63.14
CA TYR A 426 -13.57 -6.55 61.68
C TYR A 426 -12.20 -6.06 61.23
N ARG A 427 -11.67 -6.62 60.13
CA ARG A 427 -10.28 -6.42 59.68
C ARG A 427 -10.13 -5.22 58.75
N ASP A 428 -11.13 -4.95 57.91
CA ASP A 428 -11.17 -3.84 56.94
C ASP A 428 -12.61 -3.35 56.73
N GLU A 429 -12.83 -2.06 56.45
CA GLU A 429 -14.15 -1.51 56.11
C GLU A 429 -14.70 -2.06 54.78
N LEU A 430 -13.82 -2.49 53.85
CA LEU A 430 -14.21 -3.08 52.57
C LEU A 430 -14.89 -4.45 52.72
N ASP A 431 -14.65 -5.18 53.82
CA ASP A 431 -15.31 -6.47 54.10
C ASP A 431 -16.84 -6.35 54.22
N ALA A 432 -17.34 -5.14 54.54
CA ALA A 432 -18.76 -4.86 54.67
C ALA A 432 -19.43 -4.46 53.34
N ILE A 433 -18.66 -4.30 52.26
CA ILE A 433 -19.12 -3.86 50.95
C ILE A 433 -19.16 -5.05 49.99
N THR A 434 -20.30 -5.27 49.35
CA THR A 434 -20.49 -6.36 48.38
C THR A 434 -21.17 -5.83 47.12
N VAL A 435 -20.68 -6.22 45.95
CA VAL A 435 -21.39 -5.95 44.70
C VAL A 435 -22.43 -7.05 44.49
N GLY A 436 -23.69 -6.67 44.31
CA GLY A 436 -24.82 -7.58 44.20
C GLY A 436 -25.69 -7.32 42.98
N GLN A 437 -26.66 -8.20 42.74
CA GLN A 437 -27.58 -8.04 41.61
C GLN A 437 -28.51 -6.84 41.82
N VAL A 438 -28.67 -6.03 40.77
CA VAL A 438 -29.60 -4.90 40.75
C VAL A 438 -31.01 -5.40 41.01
N ARG A 439 -31.62 -4.94 42.10
CA ARG A 439 -33.03 -5.21 42.41
C ARG A 439 -33.89 -4.13 41.76
N MET A 440 -34.62 -4.49 40.70
CA MET A 440 -35.71 -3.69 40.15
C MET A 440 -36.91 -3.75 41.13
N GLN A 441 -36.83 -3.06 42.26
CA GLN A 441 -37.98 -2.84 43.15
C GLN A 441 -38.84 -1.68 42.64
N ARG A 442 -40.14 -1.68 42.98
CA ARG A 442 -41.04 -0.56 42.65
C ARG A 442 -40.53 0.70 43.32
N GLU A 443 -40.04 1.63 42.53
CA GLU A 443 -39.41 2.89 42.97
C GLU A 443 -40.37 3.87 43.66
N HIS A 444 -41.65 3.50 43.82
CA HIS A 444 -42.71 4.33 44.41
C HIS A 444 -42.89 4.14 45.92
N ASP A 445 -42.23 3.16 46.53
CA ASP A 445 -42.32 2.95 47.97
C ASP A 445 -41.34 3.90 48.70
N ASN A 446 -41.88 4.99 49.25
CA ASN A 446 -41.23 5.95 50.17
C ASN A 446 -40.00 6.70 49.62
N LEU A 447 -40.22 7.59 48.64
CA LEU A 447 -39.22 8.54 48.11
C LEU A 447 -38.77 9.53 49.20
N LEU A 448 -37.47 9.64 49.45
CA LEU A 448 -36.87 10.52 50.47
C LEU A 448 -36.27 11.79 49.87
N TYR A 449 -35.66 11.67 48.69
CA TYR A 449 -35.06 12.79 47.97
C TYR A 449 -35.04 12.49 46.47
N GLN A 450 -35.28 13.51 45.67
CA GLN A 450 -35.14 13.45 44.23
C GLN A 450 -34.42 14.73 43.79
N ALA A 451 -33.30 14.55 43.10
CA ALA A 451 -32.62 15.66 42.45
C ALA A 451 -33.43 16.14 41.25
N ASP A 452 -33.26 17.41 40.87
CA ASP A 452 -33.89 17.93 39.65
C ASP A 452 -33.49 17.05 38.45
N PRO A 453 -34.45 16.74 37.53
CA PRO A 453 -34.16 15.92 36.37
C PRO A 453 -33.00 16.51 35.59
N VAL A 454 -32.09 15.65 35.09
CA VAL A 454 -30.84 16.01 34.42
C VAL A 454 -31.12 16.82 33.15
N LYS A 455 -31.42 18.11 33.32
CA LYS A 455 -31.35 19.17 32.32
C LYS A 455 -30.06 19.88 32.60
N GLY A 456 -29.12 19.78 31.67
CA GLY A 456 -27.79 20.28 31.94
C GLY A 456 -27.01 20.46 30.66
N PHE A 457 -26.29 21.58 30.64
CA PHE A 457 -25.17 21.79 29.73
C PHE A 457 -23.93 21.24 30.40
N ASP A 458 -23.23 20.33 29.73
CA ASP A 458 -21.94 19.81 30.13
C ASP A 458 -20.90 20.19 29.08
N TRP A 459 -19.68 20.47 29.52
CA TRP A 459 -18.60 20.83 28.62
C TRP A 459 -17.25 20.43 29.18
N SER A 460 -16.30 20.15 28.30
CA SER A 460 -14.93 19.86 28.68
C SER A 460 -13.95 20.32 27.62
N VAL A 461 -12.72 20.57 28.03
CA VAL A 461 -11.61 20.89 27.13
C VAL A 461 -10.46 19.94 27.43
N SER A 462 -9.94 19.29 26.39
CA SER A 462 -8.88 18.30 26.52
C SER A 462 -7.86 18.44 25.38
N PRO A 463 -6.55 18.28 25.65
CA PRO A 463 -5.59 18.12 24.57
C PRO A 463 -5.87 16.82 23.81
N ALA A 464 -5.64 16.82 22.51
CA ALA A 464 -5.78 15.67 21.63
C ALA A 464 -4.53 15.52 20.76
N LEU A 465 -4.10 14.28 20.55
CA LEU A 465 -2.98 13.92 19.69
C LEU A 465 -3.43 12.81 18.74
N SER A 466 -3.42 13.09 17.45
CA SER A 466 -3.48 12.06 16.41
C SER A 466 -2.07 11.86 15.86
N GLN A 467 -1.66 10.61 15.67
CA GLN A 467 -0.33 10.29 15.15
C GLN A 467 -0.34 9.01 14.31
N SER A 468 0.52 8.98 13.31
CA SER A 468 0.75 7.83 12.45
C SER A 468 2.25 7.68 12.18
N PHE A 469 2.71 6.43 12.08
CA PHE A 469 4.11 6.08 11.82
C PHE A 469 4.22 5.22 10.55
N GLY A 470 5.33 5.36 9.83
CA GLY A 470 5.66 4.51 8.70
C GLY A 470 5.01 4.91 7.37
N GLY A 471 4.81 6.21 7.12
CA GLY A 471 4.51 6.76 5.80
C GLY A 471 5.75 6.81 4.90
N ALA A 472 5.57 6.66 3.58
CA ALA A 472 6.67 6.65 2.61
C ALA A 472 7.34 8.03 2.49
N GLU A 473 6.54 9.08 2.58
CA GLU A 473 6.91 10.49 2.41
C GLU A 473 7.46 11.10 3.69
N THR A 474 6.90 10.69 4.83
CA THR A 474 7.34 11.10 6.16
C THR A 474 7.06 9.99 7.16
N PHE A 475 8.10 9.58 7.89
CA PHE A 475 8.02 8.48 8.83
C PHE A 475 7.08 8.74 10.02
N PHE A 476 6.91 10.00 10.44
CA PHE A 476 6.08 10.35 11.59
C PHE A 476 5.15 11.52 11.26
N ILE A 477 3.85 11.23 11.24
CA ILE A 477 2.78 12.21 11.05
C ILE A 477 2.09 12.42 12.40
N TYR A 478 1.77 13.67 12.74
CA TYR A 478 1.11 14.04 13.98
C TYR A 478 0.20 15.26 13.78
N GLN A 479 -0.82 15.35 14.62
CA GLN A 479 -1.73 16.48 14.77
C GLN A 479 -2.00 16.64 16.28
N VAL A 480 -1.43 17.69 16.87
CA VAL A 480 -1.72 18.11 18.25
C VAL A 480 -2.80 19.17 18.19
N SER A 481 -3.90 18.95 18.88
CA SER A 481 -5.06 19.83 18.91
C SER A 481 -5.63 19.98 20.33
N VAL A 482 -6.56 20.91 20.50
CA VAL A 482 -7.41 21.05 21.68
C VAL A 482 -8.83 20.69 21.27
N ALA A 483 -9.43 19.70 21.91
CA ALA A 483 -10.82 19.33 21.76
C ALA A 483 -11.68 20.07 22.79
N GLY A 484 -12.72 20.76 22.33
CA GLY A 484 -13.80 21.31 23.14
C GLY A 484 -15.06 20.46 22.92
N ASN A 485 -15.50 19.80 23.98
CA ASN A 485 -16.70 18.97 23.98
C ASN A 485 -17.85 19.76 24.62
N ALA A 486 -19.04 19.67 24.06
CA ALA A 486 -20.26 20.23 24.64
C ALA A 486 -21.41 19.25 24.47
N ALA A 487 -22.21 19.08 25.53
CA ALA A 487 -23.41 18.27 25.51
C ALA A 487 -24.55 18.98 26.23
N TYR A 488 -25.76 18.86 25.71
CA TYR A 488 -26.97 19.35 26.35
C TYR A 488 -28.02 18.26 26.42
N ARG A 489 -28.46 17.92 27.63
CA ARG A 489 -29.52 16.95 27.85
C ARG A 489 -30.86 17.67 28.00
N PHE A 490 -31.80 17.44 27.09
CA PHE A 490 -33.13 18.07 27.12
C PHE A 490 -34.05 17.39 28.15
N ASN A 491 -33.93 16.07 28.25
CA ASN A 491 -34.61 15.18 29.19
C ASN A 491 -33.87 13.84 29.24
N LYS A 492 -34.40 12.86 29.99
CA LYS A 492 -33.78 11.52 30.16
C LYS A 492 -33.53 10.75 28.85
N ASN A 493 -34.26 11.05 27.78
CA ASN A 493 -34.16 10.33 26.50
C ASN A 493 -33.39 11.11 25.44
N TRP A 494 -33.50 12.44 25.42
CA TRP A 494 -32.96 13.29 24.35
C TRP A 494 -31.69 14.05 24.79
N THR A 495 -30.61 13.85 24.03
CA THR A 495 -29.33 14.55 24.20
C THR A 495 -28.87 15.12 22.86
N ILE A 496 -28.25 16.30 22.87
CA ILE A 496 -27.44 16.80 21.76
C ILE A 496 -26.00 16.94 22.26
N ASP A 497 -25.04 16.47 21.49
CA ASP A 497 -23.62 16.54 21.83
C ASP A 497 -22.80 16.82 20.58
N GLY A 498 -21.63 17.42 20.79
CA GLY A 498 -20.71 17.72 19.71
C GLY A 498 -19.31 18.06 20.20
N THR A 499 -18.34 17.77 19.34
CA THR A 499 -16.92 17.95 19.61
C THR A 499 -16.27 18.82 18.54
N MET A 500 -15.65 19.92 18.97
CA MET A 500 -14.92 20.84 18.11
C MET A 500 -13.43 20.78 18.45
N HIS A 501 -12.56 20.71 17.44
CA HIS A 501 -11.12 20.74 17.65
C HIS A 501 -10.52 22.01 17.09
N VAL A 502 -9.44 22.44 17.74
CA VAL A 502 -8.55 23.53 17.29
C VAL A 502 -7.15 22.98 17.20
N ASP A 503 -6.54 23.02 16.02
CA ASP A 503 -5.17 22.61 15.81
C ASP A 503 -4.18 23.56 16.49
N ILE A 504 -3.18 22.96 17.13
CA ILE A 504 -2.00 23.67 17.67
C ILE A 504 -0.83 23.51 16.70
N ILE A 505 -0.57 22.26 16.28
CA ILE A 505 0.50 21.93 15.34
C ILE A 505 0.16 20.61 14.62
N ASN A 506 0.33 20.60 13.30
CA ASN A 506 0.17 19.41 12.47
C ASN A 506 1.27 19.36 11.40
N ASN A 507 1.52 18.17 10.86
CA ASN A 507 2.40 17.97 9.69
C ASN A 507 1.78 17.02 8.65
N TYR A 508 0.44 16.94 8.62
CA TYR A 508 -0.29 16.13 7.65
C TYR A 508 -0.12 16.65 6.21
N ASP A 509 0.32 17.90 6.04
CA ASP A 509 0.70 18.48 4.75
C ASP A 509 1.80 17.70 4.03
N ARG A 510 2.65 16.99 4.77
CA ARG A 510 3.74 16.15 4.26
C ARG A 510 3.30 14.78 3.72
N PHE A 511 2.06 14.38 3.96
CA PHE A 511 1.50 13.17 3.37
C PHE A 511 1.15 13.47 1.91
N ASN A 512 1.97 13.02 0.95
CA ASN A 512 1.80 13.38 -0.47
C ASN A 512 1.04 12.31 -1.28
N PHE A 513 0.66 11.18 -0.68
CA PHE A 513 -0.11 10.14 -1.36
C PHE A 513 -1.59 10.56 -1.52
N LEU A 514 -2.02 10.84 -2.74
CA LEU A 514 -3.41 11.15 -3.09
C LEU A 514 -3.92 10.04 -4.03
N LEU A 515 -4.89 9.25 -3.55
CA LEU A 515 -5.44 8.08 -4.25
C LEU A 515 -6.28 8.42 -5.50
N ASP A 516 -6.60 9.69 -5.72
CA ASP A 516 -7.50 10.09 -6.81
C ASP A 516 -6.91 9.86 -8.21
N GLU A 517 -5.59 9.63 -8.30
CA GLU A 517 -4.86 9.35 -9.55
C GLU A 517 -4.73 7.85 -9.87
N LEU A 518 -5.14 6.94 -8.96
CA LEU A 518 -4.87 5.50 -9.07
C LEU A 518 -6.11 4.61 -9.32
N GLY A 519 -7.30 5.18 -9.58
CA GLY A 519 -8.47 4.41 -10.02
C GLY A 519 -8.86 3.24 -9.09
N SER A 520 -8.85 3.44 -7.77
CA SER A 520 -9.18 2.38 -6.81
C SER A 520 -10.63 1.90 -6.98
N PRO A 521 -10.89 0.58 -6.96
CA PRO A 521 -12.24 0.02 -7.06
C PRO A 521 -13.09 0.28 -5.82
N LEU A 522 -12.48 0.68 -4.69
CA LEU A 522 -13.18 1.02 -3.46
C LEU A 522 -13.32 2.53 -3.27
N PRO A 523 -14.47 3.02 -2.78
CA PRO A 523 -14.63 4.41 -2.42
C PRO A 523 -13.69 4.80 -1.26
N ARG A 524 -13.12 6.01 -1.33
CA ARG A 524 -12.19 6.56 -0.33
C ARG A 524 -12.89 6.95 0.97
N VAL A 525 -13.28 5.98 1.78
CA VAL A 525 -14.06 6.23 3.00
C VAL A 525 -13.21 6.69 4.19
N ARG A 526 -11.99 6.17 4.34
CA ARG A 526 -11.06 6.49 5.45
C ARG A 526 -9.70 7.01 4.99
N THR A 527 -9.43 6.95 3.69
CA THR A 527 -8.13 7.32 3.10
C THR A 527 -7.99 8.82 2.77
N ARG A 528 -9.00 9.64 3.09
CA ARG A 528 -8.97 11.11 2.94
C ARG A 528 -8.42 11.84 4.16
N ALA A 529 -7.65 11.15 5.00
CA ALA A 529 -7.20 11.68 6.30
C ALA A 529 -6.41 12.99 6.17
N ARG A 530 -5.65 13.18 5.08
CA ARG A 530 -4.91 14.41 4.80
C ARG A 530 -5.83 15.58 4.51
N GLU A 531 -6.79 15.42 3.61
CA GLU A 531 -7.73 16.46 3.21
C GLU A 531 -8.47 17.00 4.43
N TYR A 532 -8.93 16.09 5.30
CA TYR A 532 -9.59 16.48 6.55
C TYR A 532 -8.65 17.16 7.56
N SER A 533 -7.35 16.89 7.52
CA SER A 533 -6.36 17.38 8.49
C SER A 533 -5.63 18.65 8.08
N VAL A 534 -5.57 18.97 6.79
CA VAL A 534 -4.82 20.12 6.27
C VAL A 534 -5.73 21.29 5.90
N ASN A 535 -6.99 21.03 5.52
CA ASN A 535 -7.86 22.07 4.98
C ASN A 535 -8.39 23.06 6.01
N SER A 536 -8.37 22.73 7.31
CA SER A 536 -8.88 23.62 8.35
C SER A 536 -8.18 23.42 9.69
N ASP A 537 -7.74 24.52 10.29
CA ASP A 537 -7.20 24.54 11.66
C ASP A 537 -8.29 24.33 12.72
N VAL A 538 -9.57 24.43 12.34
CA VAL A 538 -10.71 24.30 13.24
C VAL A 538 -11.78 23.45 12.59
N TRP A 539 -12.10 22.30 13.19
CA TRP A 539 -13.10 21.41 12.63
C TRP A 539 -14.07 20.89 13.68
N LEU A 540 -15.26 20.51 13.20
CA LEU A 540 -16.27 19.82 13.96
C LEU A 540 -16.07 18.31 13.75
N SER A 541 -15.65 17.59 14.77
CA SER A 541 -15.52 16.13 14.71
C SER A 541 -16.90 15.50 14.61
N ASP A 542 -17.84 15.93 15.45
CA ASP A 542 -19.20 15.41 15.53
C ASP A 542 -20.16 16.48 16.06
N LEU A 543 -21.43 16.34 15.72
CA LEU A 543 -22.55 17.10 16.25
C LEU A 543 -23.83 16.33 15.97
N GLN A 544 -24.38 15.67 16.97
CA GLN A 544 -25.51 14.78 16.80
C GLN A 544 -26.57 14.95 17.88
N VAL A 545 -27.81 14.65 17.50
CA VAL A 545 -28.93 14.49 18.43
C VAL A 545 -29.23 13.01 18.58
N THR A 546 -29.32 12.55 19.82
CA THR A 546 -29.54 11.15 20.19
C THR A 546 -30.79 11.01 21.05
N TYR A 547 -31.64 10.04 20.70
CA TYR A 547 -32.73 9.52 21.50
C TYR A 547 -32.36 8.13 22.01
N THR A 548 -32.37 7.92 23.33
CA THR A 548 -32.09 6.59 23.92
C THR A 548 -33.23 6.15 24.84
N GLU A 549 -33.59 4.87 24.81
CA GLU A 549 -34.65 4.29 25.64
C GLU A 549 -34.38 2.83 26.05
N GLN A 550 -34.71 2.47 27.30
CA GLN A 550 -34.80 1.08 27.74
C GLN A 550 -36.20 0.53 27.43
N MET A 551 -36.35 -0.19 26.32
CA MET A 551 -37.65 -0.74 25.90
C MET A 551 -38.14 -1.87 26.82
N ALA A 552 -37.22 -2.67 27.37
CA ALA A 552 -37.50 -3.76 28.30
C ALA A 552 -36.29 -4.03 29.22
N ARG A 553 -36.42 -4.94 30.18
CA ARG A 553 -35.41 -5.22 31.23
C ARG A 553 -33.96 -5.32 30.71
N ASP A 554 -33.76 -5.94 29.56
CA ASP A 554 -32.44 -6.20 28.97
C ASP A 554 -32.30 -5.65 27.55
N TRP A 555 -33.30 -4.88 27.06
CA TRP A 555 -33.35 -4.32 25.71
C TRP A 555 -33.26 -2.81 25.72
N TYR A 556 -32.28 -2.29 24.99
CA TYR A 556 -31.96 -0.88 24.89
C TYR A 556 -31.99 -0.47 23.42
N ALA A 557 -32.58 0.68 23.12
CA ALA A 557 -32.64 1.21 21.76
C ALA A 557 -32.13 2.64 21.72
N SER A 558 -31.49 2.99 20.61
CA SER A 558 -31.01 4.34 20.31
C SER A 558 -31.39 4.72 18.89
N ALA A 559 -31.71 5.99 18.68
CA ALA A 559 -31.84 6.60 17.36
C ALA A 559 -31.09 7.93 17.34
N TYR A 560 -30.29 8.17 16.33
CA TYR A 560 -29.41 9.34 16.28
C TYR A 560 -29.31 9.92 14.88
N GLY A 561 -28.97 11.20 14.80
CA GLY A 561 -28.74 11.89 13.53
C GLY A 561 -27.95 13.18 13.67
N GLY A 562 -27.18 13.50 12.64
CA GLY A 562 -26.32 14.67 12.58
C GLY A 562 -24.97 14.35 11.93
N TYR A 563 -23.90 14.99 12.40
CA TYR A 563 -22.54 14.62 12.06
C TYR A 563 -22.06 13.57 13.06
N LEU A 564 -21.95 12.35 12.57
CA LEU A 564 -21.66 11.16 13.39
C LEU A 564 -20.16 11.03 13.65
N GLU A 565 -19.33 11.44 12.69
CA GLU A 565 -17.88 11.50 12.82
C GLU A 565 -17.27 12.54 11.86
N ARG A 566 -15.93 12.71 11.93
CA ARG A 566 -15.19 13.73 11.16
C ARG A 566 -15.46 13.62 9.66
N MET A 567 -15.58 12.39 9.14
CA MET A 567 -15.74 12.12 7.72
C MET A 567 -17.18 11.79 7.30
N PHE A 568 -18.11 11.54 8.23
CA PHE A 568 -19.47 11.10 7.89
C PHE A 568 -20.53 11.77 8.77
N GLY A 569 -21.65 12.11 8.14
CA GLY A 569 -22.89 12.46 8.81
C GLY A 569 -24.02 11.59 8.29
N GLY A 570 -25.13 11.54 9.01
CA GLY A 570 -26.22 10.65 8.65
C GLY A 570 -27.25 10.48 9.74
N VAL A 571 -28.02 9.39 9.61
CA VAL A 571 -29.01 8.96 10.58
C VAL A 571 -28.86 7.45 10.80
N GLY A 572 -29.10 7.01 12.02
CA GLY A 572 -28.98 5.60 12.36
C GLY A 572 -29.82 5.22 13.57
N GLY A 573 -29.88 3.91 13.80
CA GLY A 573 -30.50 3.35 14.98
C GLY A 573 -29.79 2.08 15.41
N GLU A 574 -29.79 1.85 16.72
CA GLU A 574 -29.14 0.72 17.35
C GLU A 574 -30.11 0.03 18.33
N LEU A 575 -30.05 -1.30 18.37
CA LEU A 575 -30.74 -2.15 19.32
C LEU A 575 -29.71 -3.02 20.03
N LEU A 576 -29.66 -2.92 21.36
CA LEU A 576 -28.75 -3.68 22.21
C LEU A 576 -29.54 -4.57 23.17
N TYR A 577 -29.27 -5.88 23.10
CA TYR A 577 -29.67 -6.84 24.12
C TYR A 577 -28.50 -7.11 25.06
N ARG A 578 -28.61 -6.63 26.30
CA ARG A 578 -27.57 -6.77 27.32
C ARG A 578 -28.21 -7.22 28.64
N PRO A 579 -28.20 -8.54 28.93
CA PRO A 579 -28.65 -9.01 30.22
C PRO A 579 -27.74 -8.51 31.34
N LEU A 580 -28.35 -8.09 32.44
CA LEU A 580 -27.60 -7.65 33.62
C LEU A 580 -26.64 -8.76 34.12
N ASN A 581 -25.39 -8.39 34.44
CA ASN A 581 -24.33 -9.30 34.91
C ASN A 581 -23.95 -10.43 33.92
N SER A 582 -24.34 -10.32 32.65
CA SER A 582 -23.90 -11.24 31.61
C SER A 582 -22.48 -10.94 31.17
N THR A 583 -21.73 -11.99 30.80
CA THR A 583 -20.45 -11.88 30.11
C THR A 583 -20.62 -11.59 28.62
N TRP A 584 -21.83 -11.59 28.10
CA TRP A 584 -22.10 -11.33 26.69
C TRP A 584 -23.26 -10.36 26.47
N ALA A 585 -23.22 -9.65 25.35
CA ALA A 585 -24.30 -8.81 24.84
C ALA A 585 -24.38 -8.90 23.32
N PHE A 586 -25.55 -8.62 22.75
CA PHE A 586 -25.77 -8.64 21.31
C PHE A 586 -26.33 -7.29 20.85
N GLY A 587 -25.66 -6.64 19.91
CA GLY A 587 -26.06 -5.37 19.31
C GLY A 587 -26.46 -5.55 17.84
N PHE A 588 -27.34 -4.69 17.37
CA PHE A 588 -27.69 -4.56 15.97
C PHE A 588 -27.84 -3.09 15.60
N ASP A 589 -27.09 -2.62 14.61
CA ASP A 589 -27.15 -1.23 14.12
C ASP A 589 -27.46 -1.17 12.62
N ILE A 590 -28.18 -0.12 12.21
CA ILE A 590 -28.36 0.27 10.81
C ILE A 590 -28.17 1.77 10.69
N ASN A 591 -27.39 2.20 9.69
CA ASN A 591 -27.09 3.60 9.42
C ASN A 591 -27.24 3.91 7.93
N TYR A 592 -27.76 5.09 7.63
CA TYR A 592 -27.60 5.74 6.33
C TYR A 592 -26.66 6.92 6.52
N VAL A 593 -25.50 6.86 5.86
CA VAL A 593 -24.44 7.86 6.03
C VAL A 593 -24.03 8.48 4.70
N LYS A 594 -23.68 9.75 4.76
CA LYS A 594 -23.06 10.54 3.69
C LYS A 594 -21.66 10.97 4.11
N GLN A 595 -20.72 10.88 3.18
CA GLN A 595 -19.38 11.42 3.41
C GLN A 595 -19.47 12.94 3.46
N ARG A 596 -18.79 13.54 4.44
CA ARG A 596 -18.67 14.98 4.59
C ARG A 596 -17.70 15.51 3.51
N ASP A 597 -17.81 16.79 3.18
CA ASP A 597 -16.88 17.44 2.26
C ASP A 597 -15.70 18.04 3.07
N PRO A 598 -14.44 17.61 2.86
CA PRO A 598 -13.31 18.17 3.58
C PRO A 598 -12.97 19.63 3.20
N TYR A 599 -13.56 20.18 2.14
CA TYR A 599 -13.37 21.56 1.70
C TYR A 599 -14.52 22.49 2.11
N SER A 600 -15.57 21.95 2.76
CA SER A 600 -16.73 22.71 3.22
C SER A 600 -17.03 22.41 4.68
N SER A 601 -17.07 23.44 5.54
CA SER A 601 -17.20 23.27 6.99
C SER A 601 -18.45 22.47 7.43
N LEU A 602 -19.54 22.54 6.65
CA LEU A 602 -20.81 21.86 6.92
C LEU A 602 -21.35 21.13 5.66
N GLY A 603 -20.50 20.84 4.67
CA GLY A 603 -20.90 20.22 3.41
C GLY A 603 -20.90 18.69 3.44
N PHE A 604 -21.62 18.09 2.48
CA PHE A 604 -21.55 16.67 2.17
C PHE A 604 -21.05 16.47 0.73
N ASP A 605 -20.29 15.41 0.53
CA ASP A 605 -19.81 14.97 -0.77
C ASP A 605 -20.84 14.04 -1.47
N ASN A 606 -20.58 13.69 -2.72
CA ASN A 606 -21.40 12.77 -3.52
C ASN A 606 -21.07 11.30 -3.23
N TYR A 607 -21.00 10.92 -1.95
CA TYR A 607 -20.91 9.54 -1.53
C TYR A 607 -21.88 9.26 -0.38
N ASP A 608 -22.75 8.27 -0.56
CA ASP A 608 -23.66 7.78 0.45
C ASP A 608 -23.76 6.26 0.45
N VAL A 609 -23.97 5.69 1.63
CA VAL A 609 -23.98 4.24 1.83
C VAL A 609 -24.89 3.87 3.01
N PHE A 610 -25.57 2.73 2.86
CA PHE A 610 -26.21 2.04 3.98
C PHE A 610 -25.21 1.08 4.62
N THR A 611 -25.00 1.22 5.92
CA THR A 611 -24.19 0.29 6.72
C THR A 611 -25.06 -0.33 7.80
N GLY A 612 -24.64 -1.48 8.31
CA GLY A 612 -25.34 -2.12 9.42
C GLY A 612 -24.69 -3.42 9.82
N HIS A 613 -24.73 -3.70 11.12
CA HIS A 613 -23.98 -4.81 11.68
C HIS A 613 -24.74 -5.50 12.81
N ALA A 614 -24.49 -6.80 12.93
CA ALA A 614 -24.76 -7.57 14.12
C ALA A 614 -23.46 -7.70 14.91
N THR A 615 -23.48 -7.34 16.19
CA THR A 615 -22.28 -7.33 17.04
C THR A 615 -22.48 -8.22 18.26
N LEU A 616 -21.59 -9.20 18.44
CA LEU A 616 -21.45 -9.94 19.69
C LEU A 616 -20.35 -9.31 20.52
N TYR A 617 -20.70 -8.88 21.73
CA TYR A 617 -19.75 -8.45 22.76
C TYR A 617 -19.56 -9.61 23.74
N TRP A 618 -18.32 -10.01 24.00
CA TRP A 618 -18.02 -11.12 24.92
C TRP A 618 -16.85 -10.77 25.84
N LYS A 619 -17.16 -10.56 27.14
CA LYS A 619 -16.17 -10.49 28.21
C LYS A 619 -15.64 -11.91 28.49
N LEU A 620 -14.35 -12.12 28.30
CA LEU A 620 -13.72 -13.44 28.37
C LEU A 620 -13.57 -13.88 29.85
N PRO A 621 -14.16 -15.02 30.27
CA PRO A 621 -14.11 -15.44 31.67
C PRO A 621 -12.69 -15.77 32.18
N TYR A 622 -11.80 -16.18 31.28
CA TYR A 622 -10.45 -16.64 31.60
C TYR A 622 -9.38 -15.54 31.47
N LEU A 623 -9.75 -14.37 30.93
CA LEU A 623 -8.88 -13.21 30.79
C LEU A 623 -9.56 -12.02 31.46
N LYS A 624 -9.08 -11.68 32.67
CA LYS A 624 -9.64 -10.59 33.47
C LYS A 624 -9.62 -9.30 32.65
N ASP A 625 -10.76 -8.61 32.65
CA ASP A 625 -10.95 -7.30 32.00
C ASP A 625 -10.57 -7.26 30.50
N SER A 626 -10.71 -8.41 29.83
CA SER A 626 -10.63 -8.54 28.37
C SER A 626 -12.00 -8.71 27.72
N MET A 627 -12.15 -8.13 26.53
CA MET A 627 -13.35 -8.19 25.70
C MET A 627 -12.98 -8.60 24.28
N LEU A 628 -13.75 -9.55 23.74
CA LEU A 628 -13.79 -9.87 22.32
C LEU A 628 -15.09 -9.32 21.74
N GLN A 629 -14.99 -8.56 20.66
CA GLN A 629 -16.12 -8.05 19.90
C GLN A 629 -16.07 -8.64 18.48
N LEU A 630 -17.17 -9.27 18.06
CA LEU A 630 -17.34 -9.81 16.72
C LEU A 630 -18.46 -9.06 16.02
N LYS A 631 -18.13 -8.28 15.00
CA LYS A 631 -19.06 -7.41 14.28
C LYS A 631 -19.18 -7.91 12.84
N ALA A 632 -20.37 -8.31 12.41
CA ALA A 632 -20.62 -8.84 11.07
C ALA A 632 -21.67 -8.01 10.34
N GLY A 633 -21.40 -7.61 9.09
CA GLY A 633 -22.32 -6.81 8.30
C GLY A 633 -21.63 -5.98 7.21
N ARG A 634 -22.26 -4.87 6.82
CA ARG A 634 -21.79 -4.00 5.75
C ARG A 634 -21.00 -2.81 6.30
N PHE A 635 -19.77 -2.68 5.83
CA PHE A 635 -18.86 -1.58 6.18
C PHE A 635 -19.05 -0.35 5.29
N LEU A 636 -18.32 0.72 5.63
CA LEU A 636 -18.44 2.04 4.99
C LEU A 636 -18.10 2.02 3.49
N ALA A 637 -17.19 1.14 3.04
CA ALA A 637 -16.83 1.05 1.62
C ALA A 637 -17.87 0.26 0.79
N GLY A 638 -18.96 -0.20 1.41
CA GLY A 638 -20.01 -0.99 0.77
C GLY A 638 -19.75 -2.48 0.76
N ASP A 639 -18.62 -2.91 1.30
CA ASP A 639 -18.20 -4.30 1.44
C ASP A 639 -18.84 -4.98 2.65
N ASP A 640 -19.06 -6.28 2.52
CA ASP A 640 -19.70 -7.12 3.54
C ASP A 640 -18.65 -8.03 4.17
N GLY A 641 -18.63 -8.12 5.49
CA GLY A 641 -17.60 -8.89 6.19
C GLY A 641 -17.77 -9.01 7.69
N ILE A 642 -16.67 -9.38 8.35
CA ILE A 642 -16.55 -9.57 9.79
C ILE A 642 -15.36 -8.78 10.30
N ASN A 643 -15.56 -8.02 11.36
CA ASN A 643 -14.52 -7.38 12.15
C ASN A 643 -14.41 -8.09 13.50
N VAL A 644 -13.19 -8.47 13.86
CA VAL A 644 -12.82 -9.08 15.13
C VAL A 644 -11.99 -8.05 15.88
N ASP A 645 -12.47 -7.61 17.04
CA ASP A 645 -11.75 -6.68 17.92
C ASP A 645 -11.51 -7.37 19.26
N PHE A 646 -10.26 -7.38 19.70
CA PHE A 646 -9.88 -7.79 21.03
C PHE A 646 -9.33 -6.59 21.78
N SER A 647 -9.82 -6.37 23.00
CA SER A 647 -9.29 -5.36 23.91
C SER A 647 -9.09 -5.92 25.32
N HIS A 648 -8.07 -5.42 25.99
CA HIS A 648 -7.75 -5.69 27.39
C HIS A 648 -7.56 -4.37 28.12
N ARG A 649 -8.23 -4.22 29.26
CA ARG A 649 -8.15 -3.03 30.10
C ARG A 649 -7.31 -3.34 31.34
N PHE A 650 -6.18 -2.65 31.47
CA PHE A 650 -5.35 -2.75 32.67
C PHE A 650 -6.00 -2.03 33.86
N GLU A 651 -5.50 -2.28 35.08
CA GLU A 651 -6.02 -1.66 36.31
C GLU A 651 -5.92 -0.13 36.31
N SER A 652 -4.96 0.43 35.57
CA SER A 652 -4.82 1.86 35.27
C SER A 652 -5.93 2.44 34.38
N GLY A 653 -6.83 1.61 33.84
CA GLY A 653 -7.83 2.02 32.86
C GLY A 653 -7.28 2.22 31.45
N VAL A 654 -5.97 2.11 31.23
CA VAL A 654 -5.41 2.03 29.87
C VAL A 654 -5.96 0.78 29.19
N VAL A 655 -6.41 0.93 27.95
CA VAL A 655 -6.92 -0.17 27.13
C VAL A 655 -5.92 -0.43 26.01
N ALA A 656 -5.45 -1.66 25.90
CA ALA A 656 -4.69 -2.14 24.76
C ALA A 656 -5.54 -3.13 23.96
N GLY A 657 -5.52 -3.02 22.65
CA GLY A 657 -6.32 -3.89 21.80
C GLY A 657 -5.79 -3.96 20.38
N ALA A 658 -6.32 -4.92 19.63
CA ALA A 658 -6.04 -5.13 18.22
C ALA A 658 -7.34 -5.56 17.54
N TYR A 659 -7.51 -5.15 16.27
CA TYR A 659 -8.64 -5.57 15.46
C TYR A 659 -8.18 -6.05 14.09
N ALA A 660 -8.99 -6.88 13.46
CA ALA A 660 -8.84 -7.34 12.09
C ALA A 660 -10.20 -7.34 11.40
N ALA A 661 -10.25 -6.89 10.15
CA ALA A 661 -11.44 -6.97 9.30
C ALA A 661 -11.20 -7.93 8.15
N PHE A 662 -12.18 -8.80 7.89
CA PHE A 662 -12.19 -9.77 6.81
C PHE A 662 -13.47 -9.56 6.00
N THR A 663 -13.34 -9.13 4.76
CA THR A 663 -14.49 -8.73 3.94
C THR A 663 -14.47 -9.43 2.59
N ASN A 664 -15.52 -9.27 1.80
CA ASN A 664 -15.63 -9.84 0.46
C ASN A 664 -14.78 -9.13 -0.60
N VAL A 665 -13.90 -8.21 -0.18
CA VAL A 665 -12.97 -7.47 -1.03
C VAL A 665 -11.62 -8.17 -1.04
N SER A 666 -11.01 -8.28 -2.22
CA SER A 666 -9.70 -8.93 -2.36
C SER A 666 -8.61 -8.13 -1.64
N ALA A 667 -7.52 -8.79 -1.24
CA ALA A 667 -6.42 -8.09 -0.58
C ALA A 667 -5.78 -7.03 -1.51
N GLU A 668 -5.84 -7.24 -2.83
CA GLU A 668 -5.38 -6.30 -3.87
C GLU A 668 -6.23 -5.03 -3.91
N ASP A 669 -7.55 -5.18 -3.84
CA ASP A 669 -8.49 -4.06 -3.86
C ASP A 669 -8.54 -3.31 -2.52
N PHE A 670 -8.29 -4.00 -1.40
CA PHE A 670 -8.36 -3.46 -0.04
C PHE A 670 -7.21 -2.48 0.28
N GLY A 671 -6.05 -2.63 -0.37
CA GLY A 671 -4.92 -1.68 -0.35
C GLY A 671 -4.19 -1.47 1.00
N GLU A 672 -4.82 -1.75 2.15
CA GLU A 672 -4.25 -1.60 3.50
C GLU A 672 -4.14 -2.95 4.26
N GLY A 673 -4.20 -4.07 3.53
CA GLY A 673 -4.23 -5.43 4.10
C GLY A 673 -3.71 -6.56 3.20
N SER A 674 -3.48 -6.30 1.92
CA SER A 674 -2.17 -6.60 1.36
C SER A 674 -1.48 -5.25 1.23
N PHE A 675 -0.29 -5.08 1.77
CA PHE A 675 0.55 -4.04 1.18
C PHE A 675 0.98 -4.58 -0.17
N ASN A 676 0.10 -4.67 -1.17
CA ASN A 676 0.49 -4.82 -2.58
C ASN A 676 0.80 -3.43 -3.15
N LYS A 677 1.51 -2.61 -2.40
CA LYS A 677 2.28 -1.54 -3.01
C LYS A 677 3.58 -2.18 -3.48
N GLY A 678 3.73 -2.52 -4.77
CA GLY A 678 5.12 -2.61 -5.22
C GLY A 678 5.50 -3.19 -6.57
N LYS A 679 4.60 -3.66 -7.42
CA LYS A 679 4.96 -4.03 -8.79
C LYS A 679 4.02 -3.36 -9.78
N VAL A 680 4.32 -2.11 -10.09
CA VAL A 680 3.75 -1.42 -11.25
C VAL A 680 4.27 -2.12 -12.52
N ILE A 681 3.43 -2.22 -13.54
CA ILE A 681 3.90 -2.67 -14.86
C ILE A 681 5.00 -1.72 -15.33
N LYS A 682 6.18 -2.28 -15.62
CA LYS A 682 7.36 -1.54 -16.10
C LYS A 682 7.61 -1.78 -17.58
N ASP A 683 7.21 -2.95 -18.06
CA ASP A 683 7.44 -3.39 -19.42
C ASP A 683 6.12 -3.82 -20.07
N VAL A 684 5.94 -3.47 -21.33
CA VAL A 684 4.85 -3.95 -22.18
C VAL A 684 5.48 -4.67 -23.35
N VAL A 685 5.05 -5.89 -23.63
CA VAL A 685 5.49 -6.66 -24.80
C VAL A 685 4.31 -6.84 -25.74
N ASN A 686 4.30 -6.09 -26.84
CA ASN A 686 3.30 -6.25 -27.90
C ASN A 686 3.72 -7.42 -28.81
N ILE A 687 2.92 -8.48 -28.81
CA ILE A 687 3.13 -9.67 -29.64
C ILE A 687 2.13 -9.64 -30.81
N GLY A 688 2.62 -9.45 -32.02
CA GLY A 688 1.79 -9.38 -33.22
C GLY A 688 2.66 -9.21 -34.46
N VAL A 689 2.15 -9.55 -35.65
CA VAL A 689 2.92 -9.48 -36.92
C VAL A 689 2.24 -8.59 -37.95
N GLY A 690 3.05 -7.92 -38.79
CA GLY A 690 2.58 -7.06 -39.87
C GLY A 690 1.78 -5.88 -39.33
N GLY A 691 0.47 -5.86 -39.62
CA GLY A 691 -0.41 -4.75 -39.25
C GLY A 691 -0.60 -4.57 -37.73
N SER A 692 -0.46 -5.67 -36.97
CA SER A 692 -0.48 -5.66 -35.51
C SER A 692 0.81 -5.13 -34.86
N ASP A 693 1.82 -4.79 -35.66
CA ASP A 693 3.17 -4.44 -35.20
C ASP A 693 3.68 -3.14 -35.81
N LEU A 694 3.76 -3.04 -37.15
CA LEU A 694 4.44 -1.96 -37.85
C LEU A 694 3.86 -0.57 -37.56
N GLY A 695 2.53 -0.44 -37.55
CA GLY A 695 1.83 0.80 -37.20
C GLY A 695 2.04 1.19 -35.73
N PRO A 696 1.70 0.30 -34.78
CA PRO A 696 1.97 0.50 -33.36
C PRO A 696 3.43 0.84 -33.03
N MET A 697 4.40 0.10 -33.59
CA MET A 697 5.83 0.33 -33.39
C MET A 697 6.26 1.71 -33.90
N MET A 698 5.83 2.09 -35.10
CA MET A 698 6.10 3.42 -35.66
C MET A 698 5.53 4.52 -34.77
N GLY A 699 4.26 4.40 -34.33
CA GLY A 699 3.58 5.38 -33.49
C GLY A 699 4.21 5.53 -32.11
N SER A 700 4.42 4.41 -31.40
CA SER A 700 5.08 4.38 -30.09
C SER A 700 6.48 4.98 -30.16
N PHE A 701 7.25 4.66 -31.20
CA PHE A 701 8.59 5.22 -31.36
C PHE A 701 8.57 6.73 -31.68
N ALA A 702 7.73 7.15 -32.63
CA ALA A 702 7.72 8.53 -33.11
C ALA A 702 7.22 9.53 -32.06
N LEU A 703 6.27 9.11 -31.22
CA LEU A 703 5.53 9.98 -30.31
C LEU A 703 5.95 9.88 -28.84
N ARG A 704 6.95 9.05 -28.51
CA ARG A 704 7.36 8.76 -27.11
C ARG A 704 7.62 10.01 -26.24
N GLU A 705 8.13 11.09 -26.82
CA GLU A 705 8.43 12.32 -26.07
C GLU A 705 7.17 13.11 -25.64
N PHE A 706 5.98 12.72 -26.12
CA PHE A 706 4.71 13.37 -25.79
C PHE A 706 3.95 12.72 -24.65
N ALA A 707 4.53 11.70 -23.98
CA ALA A 707 3.92 11.10 -22.80
C ALA A 707 3.47 12.20 -21.81
N ASP A 708 2.19 12.19 -21.46
CA ASP A 708 1.55 13.22 -20.64
C ASP A 708 1.61 12.91 -19.14
N ASP A 709 2.17 11.77 -18.77
CA ASP A 709 2.44 11.33 -17.40
C ASP A 709 3.90 10.86 -17.25
N SER A 710 4.53 11.28 -16.16
CA SER A 710 5.84 10.83 -15.69
C SER A 710 5.96 9.30 -15.56
N SER A 711 4.89 8.59 -15.20
CA SER A 711 4.87 7.12 -15.10
C SER A 711 5.03 6.46 -16.48
N LEU A 712 4.49 7.07 -17.54
CA LEU A 712 4.57 6.60 -18.92
C LEU A 712 5.96 6.81 -19.53
N HIS A 713 6.73 7.78 -19.03
CA HIS A 713 8.15 7.92 -19.43
C HIS A 713 9.01 6.73 -18.97
N ASN A 714 8.62 6.08 -17.87
CA ASN A 714 9.32 4.95 -17.29
C ASN A 714 8.83 3.59 -17.81
N LEU A 715 7.66 3.54 -18.44
CA LEU A 715 7.13 2.34 -19.10
C LEU A 715 7.92 2.04 -20.39
N LYS A 716 8.42 0.81 -20.52
CA LYS A 716 9.16 0.34 -21.70
C LYS A 716 8.27 -0.53 -22.56
N VAL A 717 8.01 -0.08 -23.78
CA VAL A 717 7.24 -0.86 -24.76
C VAL A 717 8.18 -1.55 -25.73
N HIS A 718 8.06 -2.88 -25.79
CA HIS A 718 8.79 -3.80 -26.65
C HIS A 718 7.85 -4.40 -27.69
N PHE A 719 8.41 -4.79 -28.83
CA PHE A 719 7.66 -5.34 -29.96
C PHE A 719 8.28 -6.67 -30.38
N VAL A 720 7.44 -7.70 -30.47
CA VAL A 720 7.81 -9.06 -30.90
C VAL A 720 6.88 -9.48 -32.02
N SER A 721 7.44 -9.75 -33.20
CA SER A 721 6.66 -9.98 -34.43
C SER A 721 7.14 -11.13 -35.30
N SER A 722 8.41 -11.49 -35.22
CA SER A 722 8.99 -12.61 -35.96
C SER A 722 8.76 -13.94 -35.26
N MET A 723 8.55 -15.02 -36.03
CA MET A 723 8.60 -16.39 -35.52
C MET A 723 10.05 -16.85 -35.22
N ASP A 724 11.05 -16.06 -35.62
CA ASP A 724 12.45 -16.24 -35.19
C ASP A 724 12.58 -15.94 -33.70
N GLY A 725 12.91 -16.97 -32.91
CA GLY A 725 13.10 -16.88 -31.47
C GLY A 725 14.17 -15.88 -31.03
N GLY A 726 15.03 -15.38 -31.94
CA GLY A 726 16.01 -14.34 -31.66
C GLY A 726 15.41 -13.03 -31.15
N GLN A 727 14.22 -12.63 -31.63
CA GLN A 727 13.58 -11.39 -31.18
C GLN A 727 13.09 -11.50 -29.74
N LEU A 728 12.40 -12.61 -29.42
CA LEU A 728 11.93 -12.87 -28.07
C LEU A 728 13.10 -13.12 -27.11
N HIS A 729 14.15 -13.82 -27.55
CA HIS A 729 15.39 -14.02 -26.81
C HIS A 729 16.09 -12.71 -26.40
N ALA A 730 15.93 -11.63 -27.18
CA ALA A 730 16.49 -10.33 -26.83
C ALA A 730 15.67 -9.58 -25.76
N VAL A 731 14.38 -9.91 -25.62
CA VAL A 731 13.44 -9.22 -24.70
C VAL A 731 13.34 -9.93 -23.36
N LEU A 732 13.12 -11.26 -23.36
CA LEU A 732 12.86 -12.02 -22.12
C LEU A 732 13.95 -11.90 -21.03
N PRO A 733 15.26 -11.81 -21.34
CA PRO A 733 16.30 -11.65 -20.32
C PRO A 733 16.33 -10.27 -19.64
N ILE A 734 15.63 -9.27 -20.18
CA ILE A 734 15.66 -7.88 -19.68
C ILE A 734 14.33 -7.41 -19.10
N VAL A 735 13.35 -8.30 -18.97
CA VAL A 735 12.02 -8.04 -18.40
C VAL A 735 11.71 -9.04 -17.27
N ASP A 736 10.86 -8.67 -16.33
CA ASP A 736 10.45 -9.52 -15.19
C ASP A 736 8.99 -9.97 -15.41
N PRO A 737 8.68 -11.29 -15.36
CA PRO A 737 7.32 -11.80 -15.58
C PRO A 737 6.28 -11.16 -14.64
N GLU A 738 6.66 -10.78 -13.41
CA GLU A 738 5.75 -10.18 -12.43
C GLU A 738 5.53 -8.66 -12.64
N THR A 739 6.25 -8.01 -13.58
CA THR A 739 6.07 -6.59 -13.93
C THR A 739 5.87 -6.34 -15.43
N THR A 740 5.63 -7.39 -16.21
CA THR A 740 5.50 -7.29 -17.67
C THR A 740 4.06 -7.53 -18.10
N LEU A 741 3.50 -6.62 -18.90
CA LEU A 741 2.20 -6.78 -19.55
C LEU A 741 2.39 -7.27 -20.98
N PHE A 742 1.77 -8.38 -21.34
CA PHE A 742 1.75 -8.91 -22.70
C PHE A 742 0.49 -8.47 -23.43
N VAL A 743 0.66 -7.79 -24.57
CA VAL A 743 -0.45 -7.44 -25.46
C VAL A 743 -0.43 -8.39 -26.65
N ILE A 744 -1.35 -9.36 -26.66
CA ILE A 744 -1.45 -10.35 -27.74
C ILE A 744 -2.37 -9.78 -28.82
N CYS A 745 -1.78 -9.34 -29.92
CA CYS A 745 -2.45 -8.60 -30.98
C CYS A 745 -2.54 -9.41 -32.28
N SER A 746 -3.68 -10.05 -32.53
CA SER A 746 -3.93 -10.83 -33.75
C SER A 746 -5.39 -10.72 -34.20
N LYS A 747 -5.61 -10.31 -35.45
CA LYS A 747 -6.96 -10.15 -36.00
C LYS A 747 -7.78 -11.44 -35.97
N SER A 748 -7.19 -12.57 -36.37
CA SER A 748 -7.86 -13.88 -36.34
C SER A 748 -7.73 -14.58 -34.99
N PHE A 749 -6.77 -14.16 -34.17
CA PHE A 749 -6.34 -14.81 -32.93
C PHE A 749 -5.87 -16.25 -33.13
N THR A 750 -5.31 -16.54 -34.32
CA THR A 750 -4.84 -17.88 -34.72
C THR A 750 -3.56 -17.81 -35.57
N THR A 751 -2.90 -16.65 -35.60
CA THR A 751 -1.71 -16.43 -36.44
C THR A 751 -0.53 -17.23 -35.90
N ALA A 752 -0.02 -18.17 -36.71
CA ALA A 752 1.06 -19.08 -36.30
C ALA A 752 2.28 -18.35 -35.74
N ASP A 753 2.74 -17.29 -36.41
CA ASP A 753 3.89 -16.47 -35.98
C ASP A 753 3.67 -15.83 -34.60
N THR A 754 2.46 -15.33 -34.34
CA THR A 754 2.08 -14.74 -33.04
C THR A 754 2.02 -15.81 -31.96
N PHE A 755 1.37 -16.95 -32.23
CA PHE A 755 1.16 -17.97 -31.21
C PHE A 755 2.43 -18.79 -30.91
N ALA A 756 3.35 -18.97 -31.86
CA ALA A 756 4.67 -19.52 -31.56
C ALA A 756 5.43 -18.68 -30.51
N ASN A 757 5.29 -17.35 -30.56
CA ASN A 757 5.84 -16.45 -29.55
C ASN A 757 5.07 -16.53 -28.22
N VAL A 758 3.74 -16.58 -28.26
CA VAL A 758 2.91 -16.73 -27.06
C VAL A 758 3.23 -18.04 -26.34
N ASP A 759 3.36 -19.15 -27.07
CA ASP A 759 3.73 -20.46 -26.52
C ASP A 759 5.09 -20.41 -25.82
N THR A 760 6.07 -19.76 -26.43
CA THR A 760 7.39 -19.56 -25.81
C THR A 760 7.33 -18.65 -24.57
N VAL A 761 6.47 -17.62 -24.57
CA VAL A 761 6.24 -16.75 -23.41
C VAL A 761 5.60 -17.53 -22.27
N MET A 762 4.61 -18.39 -22.54
CA MET A 762 3.96 -19.20 -21.52
C MET A 762 4.97 -20.10 -20.79
N GLU A 763 5.85 -20.78 -21.53
CA GLU A 763 6.94 -21.59 -20.97
C GLU A 763 7.92 -20.74 -20.13
N TRP A 764 8.18 -19.50 -20.53
CA TRP A 764 9.06 -18.59 -19.79
C TRP A 764 8.40 -18.01 -18.52
N VAL A 765 7.09 -17.80 -18.52
CA VAL A 765 6.34 -17.24 -17.38
C VAL A 765 6.03 -18.30 -16.31
N GLU A 766 5.79 -19.55 -16.70
CA GLU A 766 5.35 -20.64 -15.80
C GLU A 766 6.16 -20.78 -14.49
N PRO A 767 7.50 -20.59 -14.46
CA PRO A 767 8.27 -20.66 -13.22
C PRO A 767 7.93 -19.56 -12.20
N ALA A 768 7.33 -18.45 -12.62
CA ALA A 768 7.05 -17.27 -11.80
C ALA A 768 5.55 -17.05 -11.53
N LEU A 769 4.69 -17.30 -12.52
CA LEU A 769 3.24 -17.10 -12.42
C LEU A 769 2.52 -18.35 -12.92
N THR A 770 1.42 -18.71 -12.24
CA THR A 770 0.49 -19.69 -12.81
C THR A 770 -0.15 -19.15 -14.09
N HIS A 771 -0.57 -20.04 -14.99
CA HIS A 771 -1.23 -19.64 -16.23
C HIS A 771 -2.47 -18.74 -15.98
N GLU A 772 -3.26 -19.04 -14.95
CA GLU A 772 -4.42 -18.23 -14.56
C GLU A 772 -4.00 -16.83 -14.09
N GLN A 773 -2.97 -16.72 -13.25
CA GLN A 773 -2.45 -15.43 -12.79
C GLN A 773 -1.87 -14.60 -13.94
N TRP A 774 -1.15 -15.24 -14.88
CA TRP A 774 -0.62 -14.57 -16.06
C TRP A 774 -1.75 -14.01 -16.93
N LEU A 775 -2.76 -14.82 -17.24
CA LEU A 775 -3.94 -14.38 -18.00
C LEU A 775 -4.72 -13.27 -17.28
N GLU A 776 -4.86 -13.35 -15.95
CA GLU A 776 -5.68 -12.42 -15.19
C GLU A 776 -5.01 -11.07 -14.95
N LYS A 777 -3.67 -10.99 -14.93
CA LYS A 777 -2.95 -9.79 -14.51
C LYS A 777 -1.97 -9.24 -15.53
N HIS A 778 -1.54 -10.07 -16.49
CA HIS A 778 -0.41 -9.78 -17.37
C HIS A 778 -0.73 -9.98 -18.86
N VAL A 779 -2.00 -10.18 -19.26
CA VAL A 779 -2.35 -10.41 -20.67
C VAL A 779 -3.56 -9.59 -21.11
N ILE A 780 -3.35 -8.72 -22.11
CA ILE A 780 -4.45 -8.09 -22.86
C ILE A 780 -4.54 -8.72 -24.25
N GLY A 781 -5.74 -9.19 -24.59
CA GLY A 781 -6.06 -9.69 -25.92
C GLY A 781 -6.61 -8.60 -26.81
N VAL A 782 -6.08 -8.47 -28.03
CA VAL A 782 -6.55 -7.50 -29.04
C VAL A 782 -6.88 -8.25 -30.33
N SER A 783 -8.17 -8.33 -30.67
CA SER A 783 -8.63 -9.14 -31.81
C SER A 783 -9.97 -8.70 -32.40
N ALA A 784 -10.25 -9.11 -33.64
CA ALA A 784 -11.61 -9.09 -34.19
C ALA A 784 -12.39 -10.39 -33.88
N ASN A 785 -11.70 -11.44 -33.42
CA ASN A 785 -12.27 -12.74 -33.10
C ASN A 785 -12.44 -12.91 -31.58
N ASN A 786 -13.52 -12.34 -31.03
CA ASN A 786 -13.81 -12.39 -29.60
C ASN A 786 -13.91 -13.82 -29.07
N GLN A 787 -14.49 -14.74 -29.84
CA GLN A 787 -14.65 -16.13 -29.40
C GLN A 787 -13.28 -16.80 -29.19
N ALA A 788 -12.30 -16.56 -30.06
CA ALA A 788 -10.97 -17.13 -29.89
C ALA A 788 -10.22 -16.56 -28.68
N MET A 789 -10.43 -15.28 -28.31
CA MET A 789 -9.88 -14.73 -27.06
C MET A 789 -10.53 -15.36 -25.82
N VAL A 790 -11.84 -15.62 -25.87
CA VAL A 790 -12.57 -16.36 -24.82
C VAL A 790 -12.06 -17.80 -24.71
N ASP A 791 -11.92 -18.49 -25.85
CA ASP A 791 -11.45 -19.88 -25.90
C ASP A 791 -10.00 -20.01 -25.39
N PHE A 792 -9.18 -18.98 -25.58
CA PHE A 792 -7.82 -18.91 -25.02
C PHE A 792 -7.81 -18.64 -23.49
N GLY A 793 -8.91 -18.14 -22.92
CA GLY A 793 -9.04 -17.89 -21.49
C GLY A 793 -8.76 -16.45 -21.03
N ILE A 794 -8.61 -15.49 -21.96
CA ILE A 794 -8.41 -14.07 -21.59
C ILE A 794 -9.66 -13.54 -20.90
N PRO A 795 -9.56 -12.89 -19.72
CA PRO A 795 -10.73 -12.35 -19.04
C PRO A 795 -11.48 -11.31 -19.89
N PRO A 796 -12.82 -11.24 -19.84
CA PRO A 796 -13.59 -10.30 -20.66
C PRO A 796 -13.19 -8.82 -20.51
N SER A 797 -12.73 -8.40 -19.34
CA SER A 797 -12.23 -7.04 -19.09
C SER A 797 -10.92 -6.70 -19.80
N GLN A 798 -10.17 -7.72 -20.24
CA GLN A 798 -8.88 -7.62 -20.91
C GLN A 798 -8.96 -7.93 -22.40
N GLN A 799 -10.18 -8.03 -22.95
CA GLN A 799 -10.42 -8.26 -24.37
C GLN A 799 -10.79 -6.95 -25.08
N LEU A 800 -9.88 -6.45 -25.91
CA LEU A 800 -10.09 -5.24 -26.70
C LEU A 800 -10.42 -5.58 -28.15
N SER A 801 -11.72 -5.63 -28.43
CA SER A 801 -12.21 -5.98 -29.76
C SER A 801 -12.13 -4.84 -30.79
N PHE A 802 -11.98 -5.19 -32.06
CA PHE A 802 -12.15 -4.26 -33.19
C PHE A 802 -12.93 -4.91 -34.33
N ALA A 803 -13.47 -4.10 -35.25
CA ALA A 803 -14.31 -4.61 -36.33
C ALA A 803 -13.51 -5.39 -37.38
N ASP A 804 -14.07 -6.51 -37.87
CA ASP A 804 -13.45 -7.31 -38.93
C ASP A 804 -13.26 -6.54 -40.25
N SER A 805 -14.01 -5.46 -40.46
CA SER A 805 -13.80 -4.55 -41.60
C SER A 805 -12.51 -3.73 -41.52
N VAL A 806 -11.84 -3.68 -40.35
CA VAL A 806 -10.55 -3.00 -40.19
C VAL A 806 -9.44 -3.89 -40.76
N GLY A 807 -8.82 -3.45 -41.85
CA GLY A 807 -7.66 -4.12 -42.44
C GLY A 807 -6.42 -3.99 -41.55
N GLY A 808 -5.58 -5.03 -41.47
CA GLY A 808 -4.42 -5.05 -40.57
C GLY A 808 -3.49 -3.84 -40.78
N ARG A 809 -3.13 -3.53 -42.03
CA ARG A 809 -2.27 -2.38 -42.38
C ARG A 809 -2.92 -0.99 -42.17
N PHE A 810 -4.21 -0.95 -41.83
CA PHE A 810 -4.99 0.25 -41.50
C PHE A 810 -5.48 0.24 -40.04
N SER A 811 -4.90 -0.63 -39.18
CA SER A 811 -5.50 -0.95 -37.88
C SER A 811 -4.99 -0.12 -36.70
N LEU A 812 -3.91 0.65 -36.86
CA LEU A 812 -3.27 1.40 -35.75
C LEU A 812 -4.20 2.39 -35.03
N TRP A 813 -5.30 2.78 -35.69
CA TRP A 813 -6.35 3.65 -35.15
C TRP A 813 -7.32 2.94 -34.19
N SER A 814 -7.35 1.61 -34.22
CA SER A 814 -8.25 0.76 -33.44
C SER A 814 -7.61 0.33 -32.10
N SER A 815 -8.15 -0.70 -31.45
CA SER A 815 -7.53 -1.30 -30.27
C SER A 815 -6.12 -1.85 -30.52
N VAL A 816 -5.75 -2.13 -31.78
CA VAL A 816 -4.35 -2.45 -32.17
C VAL A 816 -3.39 -1.31 -31.80
N GLY A 817 -3.87 -0.06 -31.74
CA GLY A 817 -3.10 1.09 -31.28
C GLY A 817 -2.83 1.15 -29.77
N LEU A 818 -3.22 0.13 -28.99
CA LEU A 818 -3.03 0.12 -27.53
C LEU A 818 -1.58 0.39 -27.12
N ALA A 819 -0.61 -0.21 -27.81
CA ALA A 819 0.81 0.03 -27.51
C ALA A 819 1.20 1.51 -27.67
N ILE A 820 0.59 2.23 -28.61
CA ILE A 820 0.77 3.68 -28.77
C ILE A 820 0.18 4.39 -27.56
N ALA A 821 -1.08 4.09 -27.21
CA ALA A 821 -1.77 4.70 -26.08
C ALA A 821 -1.03 4.47 -24.75
N LEU A 822 -0.47 3.28 -24.53
CA LEU A 822 0.38 2.98 -23.37
C LEU A 822 1.72 3.71 -23.42
N THR A 823 2.21 4.13 -24.58
CA THR A 823 3.47 4.88 -24.70
C THR A 823 3.28 6.38 -24.45
N ILE A 824 2.17 6.95 -24.88
CA ILE A 824 1.99 8.43 -24.93
C ILE A 824 0.82 8.96 -24.10
N GLY A 825 0.00 8.07 -23.53
CA GLY A 825 -1.22 8.42 -22.81
C GLY A 825 -2.45 8.44 -23.71
N SER A 826 -3.61 8.15 -23.13
CA SER A 826 -4.89 8.07 -23.84
C SER A 826 -5.34 9.42 -24.41
N HIS A 827 -4.98 10.53 -23.75
CA HIS A 827 -5.27 11.87 -24.24
C HIS A 827 -4.48 12.18 -25.51
N GLN A 828 -3.17 11.95 -25.51
CA GLN A 828 -2.34 12.16 -26.71
C GLN A 828 -2.70 11.21 -27.84
N PHE A 829 -3.07 9.96 -27.53
CA PHE A 829 -3.64 9.04 -28.52
C PHE A 829 -4.92 9.61 -29.14
N SER A 830 -5.82 10.18 -28.35
CA SER A 830 -7.03 10.85 -28.86
C SER A 830 -6.71 12.07 -29.73
N VAL A 831 -5.65 12.83 -29.39
CA VAL A 831 -5.15 13.94 -30.23
C VAL A 831 -4.60 13.44 -31.56
N MET A 832 -3.94 12.29 -31.57
CA MET A 832 -3.49 11.62 -32.80
C MET A 832 -4.68 11.22 -33.68
N LEU A 833 -5.70 10.59 -33.11
CA LEU A 833 -6.93 10.22 -33.82
C LEU A 833 -7.64 11.46 -34.40
N ALA A 834 -7.71 12.55 -33.65
CA ALA A 834 -8.29 13.80 -34.13
C ALA A 834 -7.50 14.42 -35.31
N GLY A 835 -6.19 14.19 -35.37
CA GLY A 835 -5.36 14.56 -36.51
C GLY A 835 -5.66 13.75 -37.76
N ALA A 836 -5.82 12.43 -37.61
CA ALA A 836 -6.24 11.55 -38.71
C ALA A 836 -7.63 11.93 -39.23
N ALA A 837 -8.61 12.08 -38.33
CA ALA A 837 -9.97 12.50 -38.67
C ALA A 837 -10.01 13.83 -39.44
N ALA A 838 -9.16 14.80 -39.08
CA ALA A 838 -9.07 16.06 -39.82
C ALA A 838 -8.56 15.87 -41.25
N MET A 839 -7.67 14.90 -41.49
CA MET A 839 -7.21 14.54 -42.84
C MET A 839 -8.27 13.73 -43.60
N ASP A 840 -9.07 12.91 -42.92
CA ASP A 840 -10.23 12.24 -43.51
C ASP A 840 -11.25 13.28 -44.02
N ASP A 841 -11.57 14.28 -43.18
CA ASP A 841 -12.45 15.39 -43.55
C ASP A 841 -11.88 16.19 -44.72
N HIS A 842 -10.57 16.46 -44.73
CA HIS A 842 -9.88 17.10 -45.85
C HIS A 842 -10.02 16.28 -47.13
N PHE A 843 -9.77 14.98 -47.06
CA PHE A 843 -9.87 14.08 -48.21
C PHE A 843 -11.29 14.03 -48.80
N LEU A 844 -12.32 14.07 -47.94
CA LEU A 844 -13.72 14.00 -48.36
C LEU A 844 -14.26 15.32 -48.93
N SER A 845 -13.81 16.46 -48.40
CA SER A 845 -14.47 17.76 -48.64
C SER A 845 -13.70 18.72 -49.53
N GLU A 846 -12.37 18.63 -49.58
CA GLU A 846 -11.54 19.57 -50.34
C GLU A 846 -11.59 19.29 -51.85
N PRO A 847 -11.69 20.31 -52.72
CA PRO A 847 -11.60 20.16 -54.17
C PRO A 847 -10.35 19.41 -54.61
N LEU A 848 -10.45 18.64 -55.70
CA LEU A 848 -9.41 17.72 -56.18
C LEU A 848 -8.03 18.42 -56.33
N GLU A 849 -8.01 19.64 -56.83
CA GLU A 849 -6.82 20.45 -57.06
C GLU A 849 -6.10 20.91 -55.77
N ASN A 850 -6.76 20.86 -54.62
CA ASN A 850 -6.22 21.22 -53.31
C ASN A 850 -6.14 20.00 -52.35
N ASN A 851 -6.59 18.84 -52.80
CA ASN A 851 -6.69 17.65 -51.97
C ASN A 851 -5.33 16.92 -51.90
N ILE A 852 -4.65 17.03 -50.76
CA ILE A 852 -3.27 16.59 -50.58
C ILE A 852 -3.09 15.09 -50.89
N PRO A 853 -3.88 14.16 -50.31
CA PRO A 853 -3.77 12.73 -50.65
C PRO A 853 -4.00 12.44 -52.13
N LEU A 854 -4.96 13.10 -52.78
CA LEU A 854 -5.25 12.91 -54.20
C LEU A 854 -4.08 13.39 -55.08
N LEU A 855 -3.49 14.55 -54.80
CA LEU A 855 -2.33 15.05 -55.53
C LEU A 855 -1.12 14.13 -55.39
N LEU A 856 -0.88 13.60 -54.18
CA LEU A 856 0.16 12.60 -53.94
C LEU A 856 -0.10 11.32 -54.74
N ALA A 857 -1.34 10.84 -54.77
CA ALA A 857 -1.74 9.66 -55.53
C ALA A 857 -1.56 9.85 -57.03
N LEU A 858 -2.03 10.98 -57.59
CA LEU A 858 -1.91 11.31 -59.01
C LEU A 858 -0.45 11.44 -59.44
N THR A 859 0.41 12.03 -58.60
CA THR A 859 1.85 12.11 -58.87
C THR A 859 2.49 10.71 -58.88
N GLY A 860 2.09 9.84 -57.94
CA GLY A 860 2.51 8.44 -57.91
C GLY A 860 2.08 7.67 -59.16
N LEU A 861 0.81 7.80 -59.55
CA LEU A 861 0.23 7.19 -60.77
C LEU A 861 0.98 7.66 -62.02
N TYR A 862 1.18 8.96 -62.18
CA TYR A 862 1.90 9.50 -63.34
C TYR A 862 3.35 9.00 -63.40
N ASN A 863 4.07 8.98 -62.28
CA ASN A 863 5.42 8.42 -62.25
C ASN A 863 5.43 6.93 -62.61
N ARG A 864 4.42 6.17 -62.17
CA ARG A 864 4.36 4.72 -62.38
C ARG A 864 3.95 4.34 -63.80
N GLU A 865 2.89 4.94 -64.33
CA GLU A 865 2.29 4.59 -65.61
C GLU A 865 2.95 5.32 -66.78
N GLU A 866 3.11 6.63 -66.68
CA GLU A 866 3.62 7.46 -67.79
C GLU A 866 5.15 7.50 -67.84
N ARG A 867 5.81 7.49 -66.67
CA ARG A 867 7.28 7.50 -66.59
C ARG A 867 7.90 6.13 -66.37
N GLY A 868 7.10 5.09 -66.12
CA GLY A 868 7.59 3.73 -65.88
C GLY A 868 8.42 3.55 -64.61
N ILE A 869 8.38 4.52 -63.68
CA ILE A 869 9.20 4.50 -62.46
C ILE A 869 8.57 3.54 -61.44
N ASN A 870 9.28 2.47 -61.11
CA ASN A 870 8.84 1.44 -60.15
C ASN A 870 9.39 1.63 -58.73
N ASN A 871 10.18 2.68 -58.49
CA ASN A 871 10.87 2.90 -57.22
C ASN A 871 10.37 4.19 -56.57
N LEU A 872 9.88 4.10 -55.33
CA LEU A 872 9.55 5.27 -54.52
C LEU A 872 10.37 5.24 -53.22
N ALA A 873 11.33 6.16 -53.11
CA ALA A 873 12.13 6.36 -51.92
C ALA A 873 11.39 7.27 -50.93
N VAL A 874 11.11 6.81 -49.72
CA VAL A 874 10.53 7.62 -48.63
C VAL A 874 11.66 8.11 -47.72
N LEU A 875 11.84 9.42 -47.65
CA LEU A 875 13.00 10.07 -47.06
C LEU A 875 12.58 11.06 -45.95
N PRO A 876 12.24 10.58 -44.75
CA PRO A 876 11.90 11.45 -43.64
C PRO A 876 13.16 12.13 -43.06
N TYR A 877 13.13 13.46 -42.95
CA TYR A 877 14.15 14.30 -42.33
C TYR A 877 13.76 14.64 -40.89
N ASP A 878 13.45 13.60 -40.12
CA ASP A 878 13.33 13.61 -38.67
C ASP A 878 13.57 12.19 -38.16
N GLY A 879 14.48 12.02 -37.19
CA GLY A 879 14.85 10.70 -36.66
C GLY A 879 13.69 9.95 -36.01
N ARG A 880 12.65 10.65 -35.53
CA ARG A 880 11.44 10.05 -34.95
C ARG A 880 10.63 9.27 -35.99
N LEU A 881 10.71 9.65 -37.27
CA LEU A 881 9.98 9.01 -38.38
C LEU A 881 10.77 7.88 -39.06
N ARG A 882 11.80 7.32 -38.42
CA ARG A 882 12.67 6.29 -39.04
C ARG A 882 11.95 5.02 -39.49
N TYR A 883 10.83 4.67 -38.84
CA TYR A 883 10.02 3.50 -39.18
C TYR A 883 8.91 3.79 -40.20
N LEU A 884 8.74 5.05 -40.62
CA LEU A 884 7.75 5.42 -41.63
C LEU A 884 7.93 4.63 -42.95
N PRO A 885 9.14 4.45 -43.51
CA PRO A 885 9.32 3.62 -44.69
C PRO A 885 8.87 2.16 -44.49
N ASN A 886 9.14 1.57 -43.32
CA ASN A 886 8.74 0.18 -43.01
C ASN A 886 7.22 0.02 -42.94
N TYR A 887 6.53 0.97 -42.31
CA TYR A 887 5.06 0.98 -42.28
C TYR A 887 4.48 1.15 -43.69
N LEU A 888 5.02 2.10 -44.47
CA LEU A 888 4.54 2.37 -45.84
C LEU A 888 4.82 1.22 -46.81
N GLN A 889 5.87 0.43 -46.59
CA GLN A 889 6.10 -0.81 -47.34
C GLN A 889 4.90 -1.74 -47.23
N GLN A 890 4.42 -2.00 -46.01
CA GLN A 890 3.22 -2.82 -45.85
C GLN A 890 1.98 -2.10 -46.40
N LEU A 891 1.79 -0.82 -46.02
CA LEU A 891 0.58 -0.09 -46.38
C LEU A 891 0.37 -0.03 -47.91
N ASP A 892 1.38 0.34 -48.69
CA ASP A 892 1.25 0.50 -50.14
C ASP A 892 1.43 -0.82 -50.87
N MET A 893 2.53 -1.56 -50.62
CA MET A 893 2.87 -2.74 -51.44
C MET A 893 1.90 -3.90 -51.22
N GLU A 894 1.44 -4.12 -49.98
CA GLU A 894 0.45 -5.17 -49.70
C GLU A 894 -0.95 -4.77 -50.21
N SER A 895 -1.27 -3.47 -50.24
CA SER A 895 -2.53 -2.96 -50.79
C SER A 895 -2.57 -3.02 -52.32
N ASN A 896 -1.55 -2.46 -52.98
CA ASN A 896 -1.58 -2.14 -54.40
C ASN A 896 -0.64 -3.00 -55.26
N GLY A 897 0.13 -3.90 -54.67
CA GLY A 897 0.92 -4.92 -55.37
C GLY A 897 0.04 -6.08 -55.87
N LYS A 898 -0.83 -5.82 -56.84
CA LYS A 898 -1.85 -6.76 -57.32
C LYS A 898 -1.64 -7.15 -58.78
N GLN A 899 -2.10 -8.34 -59.11
CA GLN A 899 -2.07 -8.93 -60.47
C GLN A 899 -3.47 -9.16 -61.05
N ALA A 900 -4.51 -8.76 -60.31
CA ALA A 900 -5.89 -8.86 -60.73
C ALA A 900 -6.67 -7.61 -60.30
N ASN A 901 -7.69 -7.24 -61.07
CA ASN A 901 -8.60 -6.16 -60.75
C ASN A 901 -9.60 -6.58 -59.66
N TYR A 902 -10.47 -5.67 -59.21
CA TYR A 902 -11.46 -5.94 -58.16
C TYR A 902 -12.50 -7.03 -58.53
N ARG A 903 -12.57 -7.45 -59.80
CA ARG A 903 -13.43 -8.55 -60.29
C ARG A 903 -12.70 -9.89 -60.33
N GLY A 904 -11.41 -9.92 -60.01
CA GLY A 904 -10.56 -11.11 -60.12
C GLY A 904 -10.04 -11.39 -61.52
N GLU A 905 -10.14 -10.44 -62.46
CA GLU A 905 -9.61 -10.59 -63.82
C GLU A 905 -8.13 -10.19 -63.84
N PRO A 906 -7.24 -10.91 -64.55
CA PRO A 906 -5.83 -10.55 -64.68
C PRO A 906 -5.63 -9.15 -65.29
N ILE A 907 -4.60 -8.44 -64.83
CA ILE A 907 -4.23 -7.11 -65.35
C ILE A 907 -2.89 -7.15 -66.10
N GLU A 908 -2.71 -6.24 -67.07
CA GLU A 908 -1.50 -6.11 -67.89
C GLU A 908 -0.84 -4.73 -67.77
N TYR A 909 -1.22 -3.95 -66.76
CA TYR A 909 -0.67 -2.62 -66.47
C TYR A 909 0.07 -2.60 -65.12
N PRO A 910 1.04 -1.70 -64.93
CA PRO A 910 1.76 -1.57 -63.66
C PRO A 910 0.85 -1.05 -62.55
N THR A 911 1.03 -1.56 -61.33
CA THR A 911 0.35 -1.08 -60.11
C THR A 911 1.36 -0.53 -59.09
N GLY A 912 1.12 -0.67 -57.79
CA GLY A 912 1.94 -0.12 -56.69
C GLY A 912 3.46 -0.25 -56.91
N PRO A 913 4.24 0.80 -56.59
CA PRO A 913 5.70 0.77 -56.71
C PRO A 913 6.37 0.00 -55.58
N ILE A 914 7.66 -0.29 -55.73
CA ILE A 914 8.51 -0.74 -54.62
C ILE A 914 8.79 0.45 -53.70
N ILE A 915 8.33 0.33 -52.45
CA ILE A 915 8.59 1.31 -51.40
C ILE A 915 9.87 0.92 -50.66
N TRP A 916 10.75 1.89 -50.47
CA TRP A 916 11.94 1.72 -49.65
C TRP A 916 12.40 3.07 -49.12
N GLY A 917 13.39 3.08 -48.23
CA GLY A 917 13.97 4.33 -47.78
C GLY A 917 14.72 4.22 -46.47
N GLY A 918 15.02 5.39 -45.92
CA GLY A 918 15.70 5.58 -44.66
C GLY A 918 15.59 7.05 -44.26
N PHE A 919 15.88 7.38 -43.01
CA PHE A 919 15.76 8.75 -42.53
C PHE A 919 17.00 9.59 -42.84
N GLY A 920 16.81 10.88 -43.10
CA GLY A 920 17.88 11.85 -43.31
C GLY A 920 18.44 12.37 -41.98
N PRO A 921 19.76 12.66 -41.90
CA PRO A 921 20.76 12.55 -42.96
C PRO A 921 21.35 11.14 -43.13
N ASN A 922 20.98 10.14 -42.32
CA ASN A 922 21.59 8.80 -42.37
C ASN A 922 21.52 8.16 -43.77
N GLY A 923 20.39 8.29 -44.47
CA GLY A 923 20.26 7.81 -45.85
C GLY A 923 21.26 8.44 -46.83
N GLN A 924 21.68 9.69 -46.58
CA GLN A 924 22.69 10.38 -47.40
C GLN A 924 24.03 9.64 -47.38
N HIS A 925 24.39 9.09 -46.23
CA HIS A 925 25.63 8.36 -46.01
C HIS A 925 25.51 6.86 -46.32
N ALA A 926 24.37 6.40 -46.83
CA ALA A 926 24.13 5.01 -47.16
C ALA A 926 23.92 4.80 -48.67
N PHE A 927 22.88 5.42 -49.23
CA PHE A 927 22.41 5.10 -50.58
C PHE A 927 22.18 6.33 -51.48
N PHE A 928 22.40 7.56 -51.01
CA PHE A 928 22.21 8.75 -51.86
C PHE A 928 23.22 8.84 -53.00
N GLN A 929 24.39 8.19 -52.90
CA GLN A 929 25.28 8.00 -54.04
C GLN A 929 24.53 7.36 -55.23
N HIS A 930 23.78 6.29 -54.94
CA HIS A 930 22.97 5.61 -55.95
C HIS A 930 21.81 6.49 -56.42
N LEU A 931 21.18 7.27 -55.54
CA LEU A 931 20.11 8.19 -55.94
C LEU A 931 20.60 9.38 -56.80
N HIS A 932 21.86 9.80 -56.67
CA HIS A 932 22.35 10.97 -57.40
C HIS A 932 23.06 10.62 -58.71
N GLN A 933 23.78 9.49 -58.73
CA GLN A 933 24.63 9.09 -59.85
C GLN A 933 24.40 7.64 -60.32
N GLY A 934 23.45 6.93 -59.71
CA GLY A 934 23.02 5.61 -60.18
C GLY A 934 22.24 5.69 -61.49
N PHE A 935 22.08 4.55 -62.15
CA PHE A 935 21.42 4.45 -63.45
C PHE A 935 19.88 4.39 -63.34
N ASP A 936 19.37 3.82 -62.25
CA ASP A 936 17.95 3.51 -62.12
C ASP A 936 17.09 4.75 -61.87
N ALA A 937 15.95 4.80 -62.54
CA ALA A 937 14.95 5.84 -62.29
C ALA A 937 14.19 5.57 -60.99
N PHE A 938 13.98 6.62 -60.21
CA PHE A 938 13.24 6.60 -58.96
C PHE A 938 12.46 7.89 -58.77
N ALA A 939 11.43 7.84 -57.93
CA ALA A 939 10.77 8.99 -57.34
C ALA A 939 11.09 9.05 -55.85
N ALA A 940 10.97 10.23 -55.25
CA ALA A 940 11.24 10.41 -53.81
C ALA A 940 10.19 11.24 -53.10
N ASP A 941 9.73 10.79 -51.94
CA ASP A 941 8.93 11.57 -51.01
C ASP A 941 9.84 12.06 -49.87
N PHE A 942 10.17 13.35 -49.87
CA PHE A 942 10.84 13.99 -48.73
C PHE A 942 9.78 14.38 -47.70
N VAL A 943 9.96 13.96 -46.44
CA VAL A 943 9.06 14.33 -45.33
C VAL A 943 9.86 15.16 -44.31
N ALA A 944 9.61 16.46 -44.22
CA ALA A 944 10.38 17.38 -43.39
C ALA A 944 9.57 17.89 -42.18
N VAL A 945 10.22 17.96 -41.02
CA VAL A 945 9.68 18.66 -39.84
C VAL A 945 10.37 20.02 -39.76
N LEU A 946 9.62 21.12 -39.80
CA LEU A 946 10.23 22.46 -39.94
C LEU A 946 10.82 22.98 -38.62
N HIS A 947 10.16 22.67 -37.51
CA HIS A 947 10.49 23.19 -36.20
C HIS A 947 10.51 22.09 -35.15
N ARG A 948 11.38 22.26 -34.16
CA ARG A 948 11.45 21.42 -32.96
C ARG A 948 11.39 22.31 -31.74
N ARG A 949 10.35 22.15 -30.91
CA ARG A 949 10.38 22.62 -29.53
C ARG A 949 11.04 21.56 -28.66
N ALA A 950 11.74 22.02 -27.63
CA ALA A 950 12.42 21.16 -26.66
C ALA A 950 12.11 21.66 -25.24
N PRO A 951 10.82 21.67 -24.84
CA PRO A 951 10.44 22.05 -23.49
C PRO A 951 11.19 21.16 -22.48
N GLY A 952 11.57 21.73 -21.33
CA GLY A 952 12.34 21.01 -20.30
C GLY A 952 13.87 21.14 -20.43
N PHE A 953 14.40 21.57 -21.58
CA PHE A 953 15.83 21.85 -21.72
C PHE A 953 16.17 23.31 -21.39
N VAL A 954 17.40 23.57 -20.93
CA VAL A 954 17.90 24.95 -20.76
C VAL A 954 17.96 25.69 -22.10
N PRO A 955 17.81 27.03 -22.13
CA PRO A 955 17.70 27.79 -23.39
C PRO A 955 18.79 27.51 -24.43
N ALA A 956 20.05 27.38 -23.99
CA ALA A 956 21.16 27.08 -24.89
C ALA A 956 21.01 25.72 -25.62
N VAL A 957 20.46 24.71 -24.95
CA VAL A 957 20.20 23.40 -25.56
C VAL A 957 18.99 23.47 -26.49
N GLN A 958 17.94 24.21 -26.12
CA GLN A 958 16.80 24.44 -27.01
C GLN A 958 17.23 25.11 -28.32
N ASP A 959 18.11 26.11 -28.23
CA ASP A 959 18.67 26.80 -29.39
C ASP A 959 19.52 25.87 -30.25
N ALA A 960 20.37 25.03 -29.63
CA ALA A 960 21.18 24.04 -30.34
C ALA A 960 20.32 22.99 -31.07
N LEU A 961 19.27 22.46 -30.42
CA LEU A 961 18.34 21.52 -31.03
C LEU A 961 17.54 22.16 -32.18
N ARG A 962 17.15 23.44 -32.05
CA ARG A 962 16.50 24.19 -33.12
C ARG A 962 17.43 24.37 -34.32
N GLU A 963 18.71 24.63 -34.08
CA GLU A 963 19.70 24.73 -35.15
C GLU A 963 19.95 23.38 -35.83
N GLN A 964 20.03 22.28 -35.07
CA GLN A 964 20.09 20.94 -35.65
C GLN A 964 18.88 20.63 -36.53
N GLN A 965 17.67 21.04 -36.11
CA GLN A 965 16.47 20.89 -36.94
C GLN A 965 16.58 21.69 -38.25
N ARG A 966 17.08 22.94 -38.18
CA ARG A 966 17.31 23.76 -39.38
C ARG A 966 18.33 23.12 -40.32
N LEU A 967 19.39 22.52 -39.79
CA LEU A 967 20.37 21.79 -40.59
C LEU A 967 19.73 20.57 -41.27
N ALA A 968 18.86 19.82 -40.59
CA ALA A 968 18.13 18.71 -41.18
C ALA A 968 17.23 19.18 -42.34
N VAL A 969 16.47 20.26 -42.14
CA VAL A 969 15.64 20.88 -43.19
C VAL A 969 16.49 21.38 -44.36
N ALA A 970 17.60 22.06 -44.09
CA ALA A 970 18.52 22.55 -45.13
C ALA A 970 19.05 21.39 -45.99
N ASN A 971 19.40 20.27 -45.35
CA ASN A 971 19.85 19.06 -46.04
C ASN A 971 18.74 18.39 -46.87
N ALA A 972 17.51 18.33 -46.35
CA ALA A 972 16.35 17.85 -47.11
C ALA A 972 16.17 18.66 -48.40
N LEU A 973 16.17 19.99 -48.27
CA LEU A 973 15.99 20.91 -49.39
C LEU A 973 17.17 20.87 -50.37
N ALA A 974 18.40 20.75 -49.87
CA ALA A 974 19.60 20.67 -50.71
C ALA A 974 19.59 19.41 -51.58
N HIS A 975 19.34 18.24 -51.01
CA HIS A 975 19.29 17.01 -51.79
C HIS A 975 18.07 16.94 -52.70
N ARG A 976 16.93 17.47 -52.28
CA ARG A 976 15.78 17.61 -53.17
C ARG A 976 16.09 18.52 -54.36
N ARG A 977 16.74 19.66 -54.14
CA ARG A 977 17.20 20.58 -55.18
C ARG A 977 18.15 19.86 -56.15
N LEU A 978 19.10 19.10 -55.62
CA LEU A 978 20.08 18.37 -56.41
C LEU A 978 19.43 17.24 -57.24
N MET A 979 18.47 16.51 -56.66
CA MET A 979 17.66 15.54 -57.39
C MET A 979 16.85 16.19 -58.52
N TRP A 980 16.38 17.43 -58.33
CA TRP A 980 15.63 18.17 -59.33
C TRP A 980 16.51 18.70 -60.47
N THR A 981 17.57 19.45 -60.19
CA THR A 981 18.39 20.07 -61.26
C THR A 981 19.64 19.33 -61.68
N GLY A 982 20.16 18.42 -60.86
CA GLY A 982 21.52 17.93 -61.07
C GLY A 982 22.56 19.00 -60.79
N SER A 983 23.79 18.74 -61.20
CA SER A 983 24.92 19.66 -61.06
C SER A 983 25.01 20.59 -62.27
N ASP A 984 25.38 21.85 -62.04
CA ASP A 984 25.69 22.82 -63.09
C ASP A 984 27.20 23.05 -63.12
N PRO A 985 27.92 22.61 -64.18
CA PRO A 985 29.37 22.75 -64.26
C PRO A 985 29.87 24.19 -64.10
N ALA A 986 29.09 25.19 -64.52
CA ALA A 986 29.48 26.60 -64.46
C ALA A 986 29.37 27.19 -63.04
N SER A 987 28.36 26.79 -62.26
CA SER A 987 28.20 27.27 -60.87
C SER A 987 28.90 26.40 -59.84
N ASP A 988 29.08 25.11 -60.12
CA ASP A 988 29.55 24.12 -59.16
C ASP A 988 31.07 23.84 -59.29
N GLY A 989 31.75 24.57 -60.19
CA GLY A 989 33.22 24.52 -60.34
C GLY A 989 33.73 23.22 -60.95
N MET A 990 32.93 22.55 -61.79
CA MET A 990 33.28 21.27 -62.41
C MET A 990 33.93 21.48 -63.78
N GLN A 991 34.89 20.62 -64.13
CA GLN A 991 35.46 20.62 -65.48
C GLN A 991 34.46 20.06 -66.50
N GLU A 992 34.35 20.71 -67.64
CA GLU A 992 33.45 20.29 -68.73
C GLU A 992 33.84 18.88 -69.22
N GLY A 993 32.91 17.92 -69.12
CA GLY A 993 33.14 16.51 -69.49
C GLY A 993 33.57 15.57 -68.35
N GLU A 994 33.67 16.04 -67.11
CA GLU A 994 34.00 15.20 -65.95
C GLU A 994 32.77 14.38 -65.47
N ALA A 995 32.70 13.11 -65.85
CA ALA A 995 31.57 12.24 -65.50
C ALA A 995 31.51 11.87 -64.00
N THR A 996 32.64 11.84 -63.30
CA THR A 996 32.73 11.40 -61.90
C THR A 996 32.07 12.37 -60.91
N ASN A 997 32.06 13.66 -61.23
CA ASN A 997 31.45 14.69 -60.38
C ASN A 997 30.08 15.15 -60.89
N HIS A 998 29.58 14.58 -61.99
CA HIS A 998 28.31 14.97 -62.58
C HIS A 998 27.11 14.36 -61.84
N TYR A 999 26.14 15.20 -61.48
CA TYR A 999 24.85 14.80 -60.92
C TYR A 999 23.78 14.97 -62.00
N VAL A 1000 23.07 13.89 -62.34
CA VAL A 1000 22.16 13.85 -63.49
C VAL A 1000 20.92 14.74 -63.29
N GLY A 1001 20.36 14.75 -62.08
CA GLY A 1001 19.14 15.48 -61.78
C GLY A 1001 17.90 14.89 -62.46
N ASN A 1002 16.83 15.70 -62.57
CA ASN A 1002 15.55 15.31 -63.18
C ASN A 1002 14.84 14.10 -62.53
N HIS A 1003 15.15 13.83 -61.26
CA HIS A 1003 14.47 12.82 -60.45
C HIS A 1003 13.22 13.44 -59.79
N PRO A 1004 11.99 12.92 -60.05
CA PRO A 1004 10.77 13.45 -59.47
C PRO A 1004 10.78 13.35 -57.95
N SER A 1005 10.39 14.43 -57.27
CA SER A 1005 10.31 14.42 -55.82
C SER A 1005 9.20 15.29 -55.24
N ASN A 1006 8.47 14.74 -54.27
CA ASN A 1006 7.55 15.45 -53.41
C ASN A 1006 8.29 16.00 -52.18
N LEU A 1007 7.84 17.15 -51.68
CA LEU A 1007 8.22 17.65 -50.37
C LEU A 1007 6.95 17.79 -49.53
N LEU A 1008 6.74 16.83 -48.63
CA LEU A 1008 5.77 16.92 -47.57
C LEU A 1008 6.44 17.57 -46.37
N PHE A 1009 5.75 18.48 -45.69
CA PHE A 1009 6.26 19.03 -44.45
C PHE A 1009 5.16 19.21 -43.42
N VAL A 1010 5.56 19.17 -42.16
CA VAL A 1010 4.76 19.58 -41.01
C VAL A 1010 5.52 20.67 -40.27
N ASP A 1011 4.81 21.68 -39.77
CA ASP A 1011 5.46 22.76 -39.01
C ASP A 1011 6.21 22.22 -37.79
N GLU A 1012 5.59 21.28 -37.08
CA GLU A 1012 6.18 20.54 -35.97
C GLU A 1012 5.56 19.14 -35.94
N LEU A 1013 6.36 18.12 -35.60
CA LEU A 1013 5.84 16.78 -35.36
C LEU A 1013 5.31 16.67 -33.94
N ASN A 1014 4.01 16.43 -33.81
CA ASN A 1014 3.25 16.14 -32.59
C ASN A 1014 2.18 15.07 -32.90
N PRO A 1015 1.42 14.55 -31.89
CA PRO A 1015 0.45 13.49 -32.14
C PRO A 1015 -0.58 13.83 -33.24
N ARG A 1016 -1.11 15.07 -33.25
CA ARG A 1016 -2.07 15.51 -34.28
C ARG A 1016 -1.46 15.54 -35.68
N SER A 1017 -0.28 16.14 -35.85
CA SER A 1017 0.36 16.21 -37.17
C SER A 1017 0.82 14.84 -37.66
N PHE A 1018 1.21 13.94 -36.74
CA PHE A 1018 1.53 12.54 -37.06
C PHE A 1018 0.28 11.82 -37.58
N GLY A 1019 -0.84 11.90 -36.86
CA GLY A 1019 -2.10 11.31 -37.31
C GLY A 1019 -2.52 11.78 -38.70
N ALA A 1020 -2.44 13.09 -38.95
CA ALA A 1020 -2.76 13.67 -40.26
C ALA A 1020 -1.82 13.17 -41.38
N LEU A 1021 -0.52 13.05 -41.11
CA LEU A 1021 0.46 12.56 -42.08
C LEU A 1021 0.19 11.10 -42.47
N ILE A 1022 -0.06 10.23 -41.49
CA ILE A 1022 -0.31 8.80 -41.75
C ILE A 1022 -1.62 8.61 -42.53
N ALA A 1023 -2.69 9.28 -42.11
CA ALA A 1023 -3.97 9.27 -42.83
C ALA A 1023 -3.83 9.77 -44.28
N ALA A 1024 -2.98 10.76 -44.53
CA ALA A 1024 -2.74 11.24 -45.90
C ALA A 1024 -2.13 10.16 -46.81
N TYR A 1025 -1.22 9.33 -46.28
CA TYR A 1025 -0.68 8.19 -47.01
C TYR A 1025 -1.70 7.05 -47.19
N GLU A 1026 -2.55 6.79 -46.19
CA GLU A 1026 -3.64 5.81 -46.32
C GLU A 1026 -4.60 6.19 -47.45
N HIS A 1027 -5.03 7.47 -47.51
CA HIS A 1027 -5.89 7.98 -48.58
C HIS A 1027 -5.20 8.03 -49.94
N LYS A 1028 -3.89 8.32 -49.98
CA LYS A 1028 -3.08 8.21 -51.20
C LYS A 1028 -3.16 6.79 -51.76
N VAL A 1029 -2.87 5.78 -50.93
CA VAL A 1029 -2.87 4.36 -51.32
C VAL A 1029 -4.25 3.92 -51.78
N PHE A 1030 -5.30 4.29 -51.04
CA PHE A 1030 -6.69 4.04 -51.42
C PHE A 1030 -7.02 4.62 -52.81
N THR A 1031 -6.68 5.89 -53.04
CA THR A 1031 -6.94 6.58 -54.31
C THR A 1031 -6.26 5.86 -55.47
N GLN A 1032 -5.00 5.48 -55.32
CA GLN A 1032 -4.26 4.78 -56.37
C GLN A 1032 -4.92 3.43 -56.70
N GLY A 1033 -5.37 2.69 -55.68
CA GLY A 1033 -6.11 1.44 -55.87
C GLY A 1033 -7.43 1.60 -56.63
N VAL A 1034 -8.19 2.66 -56.32
CA VAL A 1034 -9.43 2.99 -57.03
C VAL A 1034 -9.15 3.29 -58.50
N VAL A 1035 -8.12 4.09 -58.80
CA VAL A 1035 -7.74 4.42 -60.19
C VAL A 1035 -7.30 3.17 -60.95
N TRP A 1036 -6.49 2.31 -60.34
CA TRP A 1036 -6.09 1.02 -60.92
C TRP A 1036 -7.19 -0.02 -60.95
N GLN A 1037 -8.38 0.26 -60.40
CA GLN A 1037 -9.49 -0.70 -60.28
C GLN A 1037 -9.06 -2.02 -59.63
N ILE A 1038 -8.23 -1.96 -58.60
CA ILE A 1038 -7.79 -3.12 -57.83
C ILE A 1038 -8.42 -3.10 -56.44
N ASN A 1039 -8.43 -4.24 -55.76
CA ASN A 1039 -8.85 -4.29 -54.36
C ASN A 1039 -7.65 -3.97 -53.45
N SER A 1040 -7.59 -2.76 -52.89
CA SER A 1040 -6.53 -2.38 -51.94
C SER A 1040 -6.64 -3.04 -50.57
N PHE A 1041 -7.71 -3.78 -50.29
CA PHE A 1041 -8.06 -4.24 -48.95
C PHE A 1041 -7.91 -5.76 -48.74
N ASP A 1042 -7.58 -6.53 -49.77
CA ASP A 1042 -7.22 -7.97 -49.66
C ASP A 1042 -5.71 -8.22 -49.75
N GLN A 1043 -5.29 -9.47 -49.53
CA GLN A 1043 -3.89 -9.93 -49.64
C GLN A 1043 -3.75 -11.43 -50.02
N PRO A 1044 -4.43 -11.93 -51.06
CA PRO A 1044 -4.41 -13.37 -51.39
C PRO A 1044 -3.00 -13.93 -51.68
N GLY A 1045 -2.03 -13.07 -52.02
CA GLY A 1045 -0.65 -13.45 -52.33
C GLY A 1045 0.14 -14.10 -51.19
N VAL A 1046 -0.29 -13.96 -49.93
CA VAL A 1046 0.45 -14.51 -48.77
C VAL A 1046 -0.01 -15.91 -48.35
N GLU A 1047 -1.13 -16.40 -48.88
CA GLU A 1047 -1.80 -17.61 -48.37
C GLU A 1047 -1.15 -18.93 -48.82
N LEU A 1048 -0.62 -18.98 -50.03
CA LEU A 1048 0.02 -20.21 -50.54
C LEU A 1048 1.34 -20.49 -49.81
N GLY A 1049 2.12 -19.43 -49.52
CA GLY A 1049 3.37 -19.55 -48.78
C GLY A 1049 3.18 -20.18 -47.40
N LYS A 1050 2.17 -19.74 -46.65
CA LYS A 1050 1.80 -20.32 -45.33
C LYS A 1050 1.52 -21.82 -45.44
N LYS A 1051 0.73 -22.24 -46.43
CA LYS A 1051 0.39 -23.66 -46.64
C LYS A 1051 1.61 -24.51 -46.99
N ILE A 1052 2.55 -23.97 -47.78
CA ILE A 1052 3.78 -24.68 -48.15
C ILE A 1052 4.70 -24.77 -46.92
N ALA A 1053 4.83 -23.70 -46.14
CA ALA A 1053 5.66 -23.68 -44.92
C ALA A 1053 5.20 -24.75 -43.92
N THR A 1054 3.90 -24.90 -43.67
CA THR A 1054 3.37 -25.96 -42.79
C THR A 1054 3.78 -27.35 -43.28
N ARG A 1055 3.68 -27.64 -44.58
CA ARG A 1055 4.11 -28.95 -45.14
C ARG A 1055 5.61 -29.17 -45.00
N ILE A 1056 6.41 -28.14 -45.27
CA ILE A 1056 7.86 -28.22 -45.11
C ILE A 1056 8.22 -28.49 -43.65
N HIS A 1057 7.51 -27.88 -42.70
CA HIS A 1057 7.70 -28.14 -41.26
C HIS A 1057 7.40 -29.60 -40.90
N GLU A 1058 6.25 -30.15 -41.34
CA GLU A 1058 5.90 -31.57 -41.16
C GLU A 1058 6.98 -32.50 -41.75
N VAL A 1059 7.57 -32.11 -42.88
CA VAL A 1059 8.69 -32.85 -43.48
C VAL A 1059 9.98 -32.62 -42.68
N ILE A 1060 10.27 -31.46 -42.11
CA ILE A 1060 11.46 -31.29 -41.26
C ILE A 1060 11.38 -32.21 -40.04
N ASP A 1061 10.22 -32.24 -39.37
CA ASP A 1061 9.98 -33.02 -38.14
C ASP A 1061 9.91 -34.54 -38.37
N GLY A 1062 9.69 -34.97 -39.62
CA GLY A 1062 9.55 -36.39 -39.96
C GLY A 1062 8.13 -36.92 -39.89
N ASP A 1063 7.15 -36.05 -39.66
CA ASP A 1063 5.72 -36.37 -39.63
C ASP A 1063 5.13 -36.60 -41.03
N ARG A 1064 5.88 -36.22 -42.08
CA ARG A 1064 5.47 -36.37 -43.47
C ARG A 1064 6.65 -36.73 -44.38
N GLU A 1065 6.38 -37.55 -45.38
CA GLU A 1065 7.27 -37.76 -46.52
C GLU A 1065 6.71 -37.05 -47.76
N GLU A 1066 7.43 -36.03 -48.24
CA GLU A 1066 7.17 -35.30 -49.49
C GLU A 1066 8.53 -34.93 -50.09
N GLN A 1067 8.66 -34.98 -51.42
CA GLN A 1067 9.86 -34.55 -52.13
C GLN A 1067 9.65 -33.14 -52.69
N PHE A 1068 10.60 -32.25 -52.42
CA PHE A 1068 10.64 -30.90 -52.99
C PHE A 1068 11.68 -30.83 -54.12
N ASP A 1069 12.00 -29.62 -54.58
CA ASP A 1069 13.12 -29.43 -55.49
C ASP A 1069 14.46 -29.80 -54.81
N ASP A 1070 15.47 -30.09 -55.63
CA ASP A 1070 16.77 -30.59 -55.16
C ASP A 1070 17.43 -29.67 -54.11
N SER A 1071 17.21 -28.35 -54.20
CA SER A 1071 17.78 -27.39 -53.25
C SER A 1071 17.10 -27.49 -51.89
N THR A 1072 15.76 -27.45 -51.88
CA THR A 1072 14.96 -27.55 -50.66
C THR A 1072 15.23 -28.87 -49.92
N ASP A 1073 15.21 -29.99 -50.65
CA ASP A 1073 15.49 -31.31 -50.08
C ASP A 1073 16.91 -31.44 -49.52
N ALA A 1074 17.90 -30.79 -50.15
CA ALA A 1074 19.28 -30.80 -49.66
C ALA A 1074 19.43 -30.05 -48.33
N ILE A 1075 18.69 -28.97 -48.12
CA ILE A 1075 18.69 -28.22 -46.86
C ILE A 1075 17.93 -28.97 -45.77
N ILE A 1076 16.76 -29.55 -46.08
CA ILE A 1076 16.00 -30.38 -45.12
C ILE A 1076 16.87 -31.54 -44.63
N ARG A 1077 17.59 -32.22 -45.52
CA ARG A 1077 18.56 -33.29 -45.16
C ARG A 1077 19.74 -32.82 -44.31
N ARG A 1078 20.06 -31.52 -44.32
CA ARG A 1078 21.15 -30.94 -43.52
C ARG A 1078 20.66 -30.46 -42.15
N MET A 1079 19.38 -30.09 -42.04
CA MET A 1079 18.75 -29.68 -40.78
C MET A 1079 18.41 -30.87 -39.89
N ARG A 1080 17.94 -31.97 -40.49
CA ARG A 1080 17.85 -33.28 -39.84
C ARG A 1080 19.24 -33.86 -39.61
#